data_AF-A0A958K004-F1
#
_entry.id   AF-A0A958K004-F1
#
_cell.length_a   1.000
_cell.length_b   1.000
_cell.length_c   1.000
_cell.angle_alpha   90.00
_cell.angle_beta   90.00
_cell.angle_gamma   90.00
#
_symmetry.space_group_name_H-M   'P 1'
#
loop_
_entity.id
_entity.type
_entity.pdbx_description
1 polymer ?
#
loop_
_entity_poly.entity_id
_entity_poly.type
_entity_poly.pdbx_seq_one_letter_code
_entity_poly.pdbx_strand_id
1 'polypeptide(L)'
;FSADVRFRGDSVNHWAFPNKSWRIALRDGKFYQGMNEFNLNVPRVRTQIANWLGYDMAERLGGLLVPHAEFVHFRLNRKFDGVRLLLEQPNQDFLQRNKLPVGKIFVGDVDSEQIYGGEERPLLYLRSDAWDVKAPSVEESNGELQALVDVIKNEQDPYHFYDRMQSLVEMPALINYMALLELVGSVHVDETHNGKLYFNPDSGKFSPIVWDTVAYFWKNEMPLDMGTNALFRVTNSNPGFREAKDKALWNAIHGSLAAPILHQAITNETSSLRPDMYAFALKLHANDKGIHHISNREWEESIAELHNVIDERHAMIRSELAATHVAYKVSQTSPRDALLGLQVRSRSGLQLNQLTLHLENARDGQVVVLQRRGLEDVGPQLDHEKTSLSASVQNGKAVFTLGDHLFSKRKYLKRKSPEIVPATYVYTLSIPKGASLLEQVDFDAHNAVSSEKYTPVRDHTLSLSPQHKKNIVWWDPDSYRTEEKEILKGVVEINSTREVGPRTALTIQAGTTVKMAPGASLFINGGRLVVEGTEDRPVRFVSQDPEKGWGVLALRNSNNSLLEHVTLSGGTRARLDFVDYEGALSFHESTATLRSVVLLGDYLSARDSTLSLEKCRFENIFPFYIRTENARIHEKGTKKVNLPATLPKSILGEPGFGTSARAEREFKYTLRADDLSKYKLDDLAKRLQKALAKKGDDRQVWNAPQFTQTDYYIDDDTEDFVFRDIYFDTPDDHAYRKQVSYRLRNRYKGWKAYKLHVKQQDWPAEWPYRLEFQAKTGRQELGRG
;
A
#
# COMPACT_ATOMS: atom_id res chain seq x y z
N PHE A 1 -32.50 -2.47 13.49
CA PHE A 1 -32.34 -2.68 12.04
C PHE A 1 -32.88 -4.05 11.67
N SER A 2 -33.37 -4.23 10.44
CA SER A 2 -33.55 -5.58 9.87
C SER A 2 -32.17 -6.10 9.44
N ALA A 3 -31.88 -7.37 9.67
CA ALA A 3 -30.56 -7.95 9.42
C ALA A 3 -30.64 -9.43 9.05
N ASP A 4 -29.70 -9.87 8.21
CA ASP A 4 -29.33 -11.27 8.06
C ASP A 4 -28.35 -11.65 9.16
N VAL A 5 -28.61 -12.78 9.82
CA VAL A 5 -27.80 -13.25 10.95
C VAL A 5 -27.44 -14.72 10.77
N ARG A 6 -26.17 -15.06 10.97
CA ARG A 6 -25.67 -16.44 10.94
C ARG A 6 -24.60 -16.66 12.00
N PHE A 7 -24.37 -17.90 12.39
CA PHE A 7 -23.18 -18.24 13.18
C PHE A 7 -21.92 -17.94 12.39
N ARG A 8 -20.84 -17.62 13.09
CA ARG A 8 -19.53 -17.35 12.51
C ARG A 8 -18.43 -18.08 13.27
N GLY A 9 -17.34 -18.35 12.57
CA GLY A 9 -16.12 -18.92 13.14
C GLY A 9 -15.99 -20.42 12.93
N ASP A 10 -14.74 -20.83 12.72
CA ASP A 10 -14.41 -22.22 12.35
C ASP A 10 -14.17 -23.07 13.60
N SER A 11 -13.62 -22.49 14.67
CA SER A 11 -13.43 -23.17 15.95
C SER A 11 -14.74 -23.39 16.72
N VAL A 12 -14.89 -24.57 17.32
CA VAL A 12 -16.10 -25.04 18.02
C VAL A 12 -16.60 -24.10 19.14
N ASN A 13 -15.72 -23.30 19.76
CA ASN A 13 -16.12 -22.33 20.80
C ASN A 13 -17.11 -21.27 20.29
N HIS A 14 -17.21 -21.07 18.98
CA HIS A 14 -18.08 -20.05 18.41
C HIS A 14 -19.50 -20.51 18.13
N TRP A 15 -19.73 -21.82 17.96
CA TRP A 15 -21.02 -22.35 17.52
C TRP A 15 -21.49 -23.59 18.30
N ALA A 16 -20.62 -24.35 18.98
CA ALA A 16 -21.03 -25.57 19.70
C ALA A 16 -21.57 -25.29 21.12
N PHE A 17 -21.10 -24.24 21.79
CA PHE A 17 -21.46 -23.90 23.18
C PHE A 17 -22.67 -22.96 23.25
N PRO A 18 -23.39 -22.85 24.40
CA PRO A 18 -24.61 -22.04 24.50
C PRO A 18 -24.44 -20.61 23.93
N ASN A 19 -23.32 -19.96 24.24
CA ASN A 19 -22.93 -18.68 23.69
C ASN A 19 -22.45 -18.80 22.26
N LYS A 20 -23.14 -18.11 21.35
CA LYS A 20 -22.82 -18.10 19.93
C LYS A 20 -22.15 -16.80 19.52
N SER A 21 -21.22 -16.90 18.59
CA SER A 21 -20.71 -15.75 17.82
C SER A 21 -21.54 -15.57 16.56
N TRP A 22 -21.82 -14.33 16.18
CA TRP A 22 -22.74 -14.00 15.10
C TRP A 22 -22.09 -13.12 14.04
N ARG A 23 -22.34 -13.41 12.77
CA ARG A 23 -22.15 -12.46 11.65
C ARG A 23 -23.49 -11.76 11.44
N ILE A 24 -23.45 -10.43 11.41
CA ILE A 24 -24.61 -9.57 11.19
C ILE A 24 -24.39 -8.81 9.89
N ALA A 25 -25.33 -8.90 8.96
CA ALA A 25 -25.37 -8.06 7.76
C ALA A 25 -26.69 -7.28 7.73
N LEU A 26 -26.60 -5.95 7.74
CA LEU A 26 -27.78 -5.09 7.78
C LEU A 26 -28.43 -5.01 6.40
N ARG A 27 -29.78 -5.06 6.35
CA ARG A 27 -30.53 -4.97 5.11
C ARG A 27 -30.84 -3.53 4.72
N ASP A 28 -31.37 -3.34 3.50
CA ASP A 28 -31.94 -2.08 3.01
C ASP A 28 -30.95 -0.89 3.01
N GLY A 29 -29.67 -1.17 2.69
CA GLY A 29 -28.61 -0.17 2.64
C GLY A 29 -28.36 0.52 3.98
N LYS A 30 -28.67 -0.14 5.10
CA LYS A 30 -28.44 0.41 6.45
C LYS A 30 -27.02 0.15 6.92
N PHE A 31 -26.52 1.07 7.72
CA PHE A 31 -25.20 1.02 8.34
C PHE A 31 -25.33 1.29 9.84
N TYR A 32 -24.54 0.59 10.64
CA TYR A 32 -24.32 0.89 12.06
C TYR A 32 -22.89 1.39 12.22
N GLN A 33 -22.72 2.63 12.67
CA GLN A 33 -21.40 3.28 12.76
C GLN A 33 -20.57 3.20 11.45
N GLY A 34 -21.24 3.26 10.30
CA GLY A 34 -20.60 3.12 8.98
C GLY A 34 -20.31 1.69 8.52
N MET A 35 -20.71 0.67 9.28
CA MET A 35 -20.56 -0.74 8.92
C MET A 35 -21.90 -1.33 8.45
N ASN A 36 -21.95 -1.94 7.27
CA ASN A 36 -23.09 -2.77 6.88
C ASN A 36 -22.98 -4.19 7.44
N GLU A 37 -21.76 -4.73 7.51
CA GLU A 37 -21.47 -6.07 8.02
C GLU A 37 -20.46 -6.04 9.18
N PHE A 38 -20.76 -6.74 10.27
CA PHE A 38 -19.89 -6.87 11.43
C PHE A 38 -20.08 -8.21 12.16
N ASN A 39 -19.08 -8.61 12.93
CA ASN A 39 -19.15 -9.77 13.81
C ASN A 39 -19.49 -9.36 15.24
N LEU A 40 -20.20 -10.23 15.96
CA LEU A 40 -20.37 -10.20 17.41
C LEU A 40 -19.72 -11.46 17.99
N ASN A 41 -18.46 -11.34 18.43
CA ASN A 41 -17.62 -12.44 18.87
C ASN A 41 -17.80 -12.73 20.35
N VAL A 42 -17.91 -14.01 20.71
CA VAL A 42 -17.78 -14.45 22.10
C VAL A 42 -16.31 -14.35 22.51
N PRO A 43 -15.97 -13.67 23.62
CA PRO A 43 -14.61 -13.67 24.13
C PRO A 43 -14.19 -15.08 24.59
N ARG A 44 -12.99 -15.51 24.18
CA ARG A 44 -12.53 -16.90 24.34
C ARG A 44 -11.30 -17.09 25.24
N VAL A 45 -10.72 -16.02 25.79
CA VAL A 45 -9.52 -16.08 26.64
C VAL A 45 -9.90 -15.73 28.07
N ARG A 46 -9.20 -16.25 29.10
CA ARG A 46 -9.56 -16.02 30.51
C ARG A 46 -9.77 -14.55 30.86
N THR A 47 -8.97 -13.66 30.29
CA THR A 47 -9.07 -12.20 30.47
C THR A 47 -10.34 -11.59 29.86
N GLN A 48 -10.96 -12.27 28.90
CA GLN A 48 -12.13 -11.84 28.12
C GLN A 48 -11.91 -10.56 27.28
N ILE A 49 -10.71 -9.96 27.36
CA ILE A 49 -10.35 -8.74 26.64
C ILE A 49 -9.20 -8.92 25.64
N ALA A 50 -8.56 -10.09 25.57
CA ALA A 50 -7.35 -10.31 24.78
C ALA A 50 -7.45 -9.88 23.30
N ASN A 51 -8.57 -10.20 22.63
CA ASN A 51 -8.76 -9.79 21.23
C ASN A 51 -8.94 -8.27 21.10
N TRP A 52 -9.79 -7.68 21.94
CA TRP A 52 -9.98 -6.22 21.96
C TRP A 52 -8.67 -5.48 22.24
N LEU A 53 -7.91 -5.94 23.24
CA LEU A 53 -6.64 -5.31 23.63
C LEU A 53 -5.65 -5.28 22.47
N GLY A 54 -5.61 -6.33 21.65
CA GLY A 54 -4.79 -6.35 20.43
C GLY A 54 -5.17 -5.27 19.41
N TYR A 55 -6.46 -4.98 19.25
CA TYR A 55 -6.94 -3.91 18.38
C TYR A 55 -6.73 -2.51 19.00
N ASP A 56 -7.03 -2.32 20.29
CA ASP A 56 -6.77 -1.06 21.01
C ASP A 56 -5.28 -0.68 20.98
N MET A 57 -4.39 -1.65 21.20
CA MET A 57 -2.94 -1.43 21.07
C MET A 57 -2.52 -1.09 19.65
N ALA A 58 -3.15 -1.68 18.63
CA ALA A 58 -2.86 -1.34 17.24
C ALA A 58 -3.29 0.09 16.89
N GLU A 59 -4.47 0.53 17.35
CA GLU A 59 -4.97 1.89 17.14
C GLU A 59 -4.06 2.92 17.83
N ARG A 60 -3.63 2.64 19.07
CA ARG A 60 -2.70 3.49 19.82
C ARG A 60 -1.31 3.59 19.19
N LEU A 61 -0.81 2.50 18.59
CA LEU A 61 0.46 2.51 17.89
C LEU A 61 0.42 3.44 16.67
N GLY A 62 -0.72 3.45 15.96
CA GLY A 62 -0.92 4.27 14.77
C GLY A 62 -0.21 3.73 13.52
N GLY A 63 -0.61 4.23 12.36
CA GLY A 63 -0.05 3.81 11.06
C GLY A 63 -0.42 2.38 10.64
N LEU A 64 -1.48 1.80 11.24
CA LEU A 64 -1.99 0.48 10.94
C LEU A 64 -3.45 0.54 10.47
N LEU A 65 -3.82 -0.42 9.61
CA LEU A 65 -5.22 -0.64 9.24
C LEU A 65 -5.87 -1.53 10.29
N VAL A 66 -6.70 -0.94 11.16
CA VAL A 66 -7.27 -1.63 12.32
C VAL A 66 -8.80 -1.67 12.19
N PRO A 67 -9.42 -2.86 12.15
CA PRO A 67 -10.87 -2.98 12.21
C PRO A 67 -11.42 -2.46 13.54
N HIS A 68 -12.50 -1.68 13.49
CA HIS A 68 -13.17 -1.19 14.69
C HIS A 68 -13.59 -2.35 15.61
N ALA A 69 -13.23 -2.26 16.89
CA ALA A 69 -13.48 -3.29 17.88
C ALA A 69 -14.00 -2.69 19.20
N GLU A 70 -15.22 -3.04 19.60
CA GLU A 70 -15.82 -2.55 20.85
C GLU A 70 -16.62 -3.65 21.57
N PHE A 71 -16.68 -3.59 22.89
CA PHE A 71 -17.56 -4.48 23.65
C PHE A 71 -19.00 -3.97 23.66
N VAL A 72 -19.95 -4.89 23.49
CA VAL A 72 -21.39 -4.59 23.50
C VAL A 72 -22.15 -5.48 24.48
N HIS A 73 -23.14 -4.89 25.14
CA HIS A 73 -24.13 -5.59 25.96
C HIS A 73 -25.10 -6.35 25.05
N PHE A 74 -24.91 -7.66 24.89
CA PHE A 74 -25.68 -8.45 23.93
C PHE A 74 -26.93 -9.09 24.55
N ARG A 75 -28.07 -8.88 23.88
CA ARG A 75 -29.34 -9.55 24.22
C ARG A 75 -29.87 -10.32 23.02
N LEU A 76 -30.18 -11.60 23.23
CA LEU A 76 -30.88 -12.43 22.26
C LEU A 76 -32.30 -12.69 22.76
N ASN A 77 -33.32 -12.38 21.95
CA ASN A 77 -34.73 -12.49 22.33
C ASN A 77 -35.05 -11.81 23.67
N ARG A 78 -34.50 -10.60 23.87
CA ARG A 78 -34.60 -9.77 25.10
C ARG A 78 -33.92 -10.35 26.35
N LYS A 79 -33.28 -11.53 26.27
CA LYS A 79 -32.49 -12.11 27.35
C LYS A 79 -31.03 -11.70 27.23
N PHE A 80 -30.43 -11.22 28.32
CA PHE A 80 -28.99 -10.96 28.36
C PHE A 80 -28.22 -12.26 28.16
N ASP A 81 -27.33 -12.26 27.17
CA ASP A 81 -26.54 -13.41 26.75
C ASP A 81 -25.03 -13.11 26.81
N GLY A 82 -24.64 -12.29 27.79
CA GLY A 82 -23.25 -11.90 28.04
C GLY A 82 -22.74 -10.79 27.11
N VAL A 83 -21.49 -10.41 27.32
CA VAL A 83 -20.80 -9.44 26.46
C VAL A 83 -20.45 -10.07 25.10
N ARG A 84 -20.37 -9.23 24.07
CA ARG A 84 -19.79 -9.59 22.76
C ARG A 84 -18.77 -8.55 22.36
N LEU A 85 -17.72 -8.98 21.68
CA LEU A 85 -16.84 -8.07 20.94
C LEU A 85 -17.46 -7.83 19.57
N LEU A 86 -18.00 -6.63 19.35
CA LEU A 86 -18.32 -6.14 18.02
C LEU A 86 -17.00 -5.95 17.27
N LEU A 87 -16.89 -6.55 16.09
CA LEU A 87 -15.69 -6.48 15.27
C LEU A 87 -16.05 -6.20 13.81
N GLU A 88 -15.58 -5.08 13.30
CA GLU A 88 -15.70 -4.69 11.91
C GLU A 88 -15.10 -5.74 10.96
N GLN A 89 -15.67 -5.85 9.76
CA GLN A 89 -15.17 -6.75 8.74
C GLN A 89 -14.28 -6.02 7.74
N PRO A 90 -13.08 -6.54 7.43
CA PRO A 90 -12.26 -6.05 6.32
C PRO A 90 -12.99 -6.27 4.99
N ASN A 91 -13.70 -5.24 4.55
CA ASN A 91 -14.49 -5.19 3.33
C ASN A 91 -14.40 -3.77 2.73
N GLN A 92 -15.23 -3.46 1.72
CA GLN A 92 -15.19 -2.15 1.07
C GLN A 92 -15.67 -1.01 1.98
N ASP A 93 -16.60 -1.26 2.92
CA ASP A 93 -17.02 -0.28 3.92
C ASP A 93 -15.85 0.10 4.84
N PHE A 94 -15.05 -0.89 5.25
CA PHE A 94 -13.84 -0.68 6.03
C PHE A 94 -12.84 0.23 5.30
N LEU A 95 -12.59 0.00 4.00
CA LEU A 95 -11.72 0.87 3.20
C LEU A 95 -12.27 2.29 3.13
N GLN A 96 -13.57 2.43 2.86
CA GLN A 96 -14.23 3.74 2.79
C GLN A 96 -14.15 4.50 4.11
N ARG A 97 -14.38 3.83 5.25
CA ARG A 97 -14.23 4.44 6.59
C ARG A 97 -12.82 4.92 6.87
N ASN A 98 -11.82 4.20 6.36
CA ASN A 98 -10.41 4.57 6.43
C ASN A 98 -9.99 5.58 5.35
N LYS A 99 -10.92 6.09 4.53
CA LYS A 99 -10.65 7.00 3.41
C LYS A 99 -9.65 6.44 2.40
N LEU A 100 -9.68 5.13 2.22
CA LEU A 100 -8.88 4.42 1.24
C LEU A 100 -9.68 4.20 -0.05
N PRO A 101 -9.02 4.16 -1.21
CA PRO A 101 -9.68 3.82 -2.46
C PRO A 101 -10.25 2.40 -2.39
N VAL A 102 -11.26 2.15 -3.22
CA VAL A 102 -11.82 0.81 -3.42
C VAL A 102 -10.73 -0.07 -4.01
N GLY A 103 -10.41 -1.17 -3.35
CA GLY A 103 -9.31 -2.06 -3.75
C GLY A 103 -9.54 -3.50 -3.32
N LYS A 104 -8.51 -4.32 -3.47
CA LYS A 104 -8.58 -5.76 -3.16
C LYS A 104 -8.13 -6.02 -1.73
N ILE A 105 -8.89 -6.85 -1.02
CA ILE A 105 -8.51 -7.39 0.29
C ILE A 105 -8.28 -8.89 0.12
N PHE A 106 -7.05 -9.32 0.31
CA PHE A 106 -6.63 -10.70 0.33
C PHE A 106 -6.82 -11.27 1.72
N VAL A 107 -7.56 -12.36 1.80
CA VAL A 107 -7.96 -13.04 3.03
C VAL A 107 -7.41 -14.46 3.00
N GLY A 108 -6.40 -14.71 3.82
CA GLY A 108 -5.89 -16.03 4.10
C GLY A 108 -6.39 -16.48 5.46
N ASP A 109 -7.19 -17.53 5.49
CA ASP A 109 -7.74 -18.09 6.72
C ASP A 109 -7.90 -19.60 6.60
N VAL A 110 -8.15 -20.24 7.75
CA VAL A 110 -8.46 -21.68 7.79
C VAL A 110 -9.94 -21.92 7.98
N ASP A 111 -10.45 -22.99 7.39
CA ASP A 111 -11.83 -23.44 7.60
C ASP A 111 -11.92 -24.63 8.57
N SER A 112 -13.15 -25.07 8.86
CA SER A 112 -13.39 -26.21 9.76
C SER A 112 -12.82 -27.54 9.26
N GLU A 113 -12.74 -27.79 7.95
CA GLU A 113 -12.18 -29.03 7.39
C GLU A 113 -10.66 -29.06 7.52
N GLN A 114 -9.99 -27.92 7.36
CA GLN A 114 -8.56 -27.75 7.63
C GLN A 114 -8.18 -27.78 9.13
N ILE A 115 -9.15 -27.56 10.01
CA ILE A 115 -8.95 -27.68 11.46
C ILE A 115 -9.24 -29.11 11.94
N TYR A 116 -10.34 -29.72 11.49
CA TYR A 116 -10.87 -30.97 12.05
C TYR A 116 -10.93 -32.14 11.06
N GLY A 117 -11.00 -31.87 9.76
CA GLY A 117 -11.12 -32.87 8.68
C GLY A 117 -9.78 -33.41 8.16
N GLY A 118 -8.66 -32.77 8.53
CA GLY A 118 -7.30 -33.21 8.16
C GLY A 118 -6.83 -32.73 6.78
N GLU A 119 -7.53 -31.77 6.17
CA GLU A 119 -7.10 -31.15 4.93
C GLU A 119 -5.78 -30.38 5.10
N GLU A 120 -4.95 -30.39 4.06
CA GLU A 120 -3.68 -29.66 4.07
C GLU A 120 -3.94 -28.15 3.98
N ARG A 121 -3.25 -27.39 4.84
CA ARG A 121 -3.36 -25.93 4.85
C ARG A 121 -2.41 -25.32 3.81
N PRO A 122 -2.90 -24.50 2.87
CA PRO A 122 -2.04 -23.88 1.88
C PRO A 122 -1.13 -22.82 2.52
N LEU A 123 0.07 -22.66 1.95
CA LEU A 123 1.09 -21.74 2.45
C LEU A 123 0.87 -20.33 1.87
N LEU A 124 0.17 -19.48 2.61
CA LEU A 124 -0.27 -18.14 2.21
C LEU A 124 0.84 -17.31 1.56
N TYR A 125 1.99 -17.14 2.20
CA TYR A 125 3.03 -16.23 1.70
C TYR A 125 4.00 -16.88 0.69
N LEU A 126 3.66 -18.09 0.21
CA LEU A 126 4.42 -18.82 -0.81
C LEU A 126 3.58 -19.20 -2.03
N ARG A 127 2.27 -18.91 -2.00
CA ARG A 127 1.26 -19.29 -2.98
C ARG A 127 0.21 -18.19 -3.11
N SER A 128 0.10 -17.57 -4.29
CA SER A 128 -0.88 -16.52 -4.58
C SER A 128 -2.31 -17.05 -4.73
N ASP A 129 -2.46 -18.35 -5.03
CA ASP A 129 -3.74 -19.06 -5.14
C ASP A 129 -4.30 -19.52 -3.79
N ALA A 130 -3.56 -19.31 -2.69
CA ALA A 130 -3.95 -19.69 -1.33
C ALA A 130 -4.87 -18.66 -0.64
N TRP A 131 -5.21 -17.55 -1.30
CA TRP A 131 -5.92 -16.42 -0.71
C TRP A 131 -7.28 -16.21 -1.36
N ASP A 132 -8.28 -15.97 -0.53
CA ASP A 132 -9.56 -15.45 -0.99
C ASP A 132 -9.42 -13.95 -1.31
N VAL A 133 -9.91 -13.51 -2.46
CA VAL A 133 -9.87 -12.11 -2.86
C VAL A 133 -11.23 -11.46 -2.72
N LYS A 134 -11.32 -10.48 -1.83
CA LYS A 134 -12.49 -9.62 -1.68
C LYS A 134 -12.26 -8.32 -2.44
N ALA A 135 -12.94 -8.19 -3.58
CA ALA A 135 -12.81 -7.08 -4.50
C ALA A 135 -14.20 -6.68 -5.04
N PRO A 136 -14.33 -5.53 -5.73
CA PRO A 136 -15.35 -5.43 -6.76
C PRO A 136 -15.20 -6.60 -7.75
N SER A 137 -16.30 -7.32 -8.02
CA SER A 137 -16.36 -8.64 -8.66
C SER A 137 -16.11 -8.66 -10.18
N VAL A 138 -15.09 -7.95 -10.66
CA VAL A 138 -14.75 -7.90 -12.11
C VAL A 138 -13.32 -8.36 -12.42
N GLU A 139 -12.40 -8.30 -11.45
CA GLU A 139 -10.98 -8.66 -11.67
C GLU A 139 -10.53 -9.74 -10.68
N GLU A 140 -10.63 -11.01 -11.09
CA GLU A 140 -10.19 -12.18 -10.31
C GLU A 140 -8.67 -12.43 -10.36
N SER A 141 -7.90 -11.55 -11.01
CA SER A 141 -6.45 -11.72 -11.10
C SER A 141 -5.77 -11.47 -9.74
N ASN A 142 -4.80 -12.32 -9.38
CA ASN A 142 -3.95 -12.19 -8.19
C ASN A 142 -2.51 -11.77 -8.57
N GLY A 143 -2.31 -11.10 -9.70
CA GLY A 143 -0.99 -10.78 -10.25
C GLY A 143 -0.09 -9.97 -9.29
N GLU A 144 -0.69 -9.03 -8.56
CA GLU A 144 -0.02 -8.24 -7.52
C GLU A 144 0.50 -9.11 -6.38
N LEU A 145 -0.30 -10.08 -5.93
CA LEU A 145 0.09 -10.99 -4.86
C LEU A 145 1.14 -11.99 -5.35
N GLN A 146 1.04 -12.42 -6.62
CA GLN A 146 2.07 -13.22 -7.26
C GLN A 146 3.41 -12.48 -7.28
N ALA A 147 3.42 -11.18 -7.62
CA ALA A 147 4.64 -10.38 -7.60
C ALA A 147 5.28 -10.30 -6.20
N LEU A 148 4.47 -10.17 -5.14
CA LEU A 148 4.96 -10.22 -3.76
C LEU A 148 5.53 -11.61 -3.41
N VAL A 149 4.82 -12.68 -3.75
CA VAL A 149 5.27 -14.06 -3.53
C VAL A 149 6.58 -14.35 -4.27
N ASP A 150 6.74 -13.84 -5.49
CA ASP A 150 7.96 -14.02 -6.28
C ASP A 150 9.17 -13.33 -5.63
N VAL A 151 8.99 -12.12 -5.09
CA VAL A 151 10.04 -11.43 -4.32
C VAL A 151 10.41 -12.23 -3.07
N ILE A 152 9.43 -12.72 -2.31
CA ILE A 152 9.67 -13.51 -1.09
C ILE A 152 10.44 -14.80 -1.39
N LYS A 153 10.14 -15.47 -2.52
CA LYS A 153 10.71 -16.78 -2.85
C LYS A 153 12.04 -16.71 -3.58
N ASN A 154 12.13 -15.80 -4.55
CA ASN A 154 13.14 -15.88 -5.59
C ASN A 154 14.22 -14.80 -5.45
N GLU A 155 13.97 -13.71 -4.71
CA GLU A 155 14.95 -12.64 -4.58
C GLU A 155 16.04 -12.98 -3.56
N GLN A 156 17.25 -13.24 -4.05
CA GLN A 156 18.40 -13.64 -3.22
C GLN A 156 19.38 -12.49 -3.02
N ASP A 157 19.33 -11.44 -3.85
CA ASP A 157 20.12 -10.24 -3.60
C ASP A 157 19.41 -9.40 -2.53
N PRO A 158 20.04 -9.19 -1.36
CA PRO A 158 19.39 -8.56 -0.23
C PRO A 158 19.07 -7.08 -0.50
N TYR A 159 19.82 -6.41 -1.36
CA TYR A 159 19.59 -5.01 -1.68
C TYR A 159 18.52 -4.86 -2.77
N HIS A 160 18.49 -5.73 -3.77
CA HIS A 160 17.37 -5.77 -4.70
C HIS A 160 16.08 -6.16 -3.98
N PHE A 161 16.13 -7.11 -3.05
CA PHE A 161 15.02 -7.42 -2.13
C PHE A 161 14.56 -6.19 -1.36
N TYR A 162 15.49 -5.41 -0.79
CA TYR A 162 15.18 -4.17 -0.07
C TYR A 162 14.41 -3.16 -0.93
N ASP A 163 14.86 -2.93 -2.16
CA ASP A 163 14.20 -2.01 -3.10
C ASP A 163 12.83 -2.54 -3.55
N ARG A 164 12.75 -3.84 -3.89
CA ARG A 164 11.49 -4.49 -4.33
C ARG A 164 10.44 -4.53 -3.23
N MET A 165 10.83 -4.84 -1.99
CA MET A 165 9.90 -4.83 -0.86
C MET A 165 9.31 -3.44 -0.61
N GLN A 166 10.11 -2.39 -0.67
CA GLN A 166 9.61 -1.01 -0.55
C GLN A 166 8.68 -0.61 -1.70
N SER A 167 8.86 -1.18 -2.89
CA SER A 167 7.98 -0.91 -4.04
C SER A 167 6.62 -1.63 -3.97
N LEU A 168 6.54 -2.76 -3.26
CA LEU A 168 5.34 -3.61 -3.23
C LEU A 168 4.59 -3.57 -1.90
N VAL A 169 5.22 -3.10 -0.82
CA VAL A 169 4.65 -3.15 0.53
C VAL A 169 4.79 -1.79 1.20
N GLU A 170 3.75 -1.35 1.90
CA GLU A 170 3.85 -0.21 2.81
C GLU A 170 4.67 -0.61 4.03
N MET A 171 5.99 -0.48 3.88
CA MET A 171 6.97 -0.94 4.86
C MET A 171 6.73 -0.38 6.27
N PRO A 172 6.38 0.90 6.48
CA PRO A 172 6.05 1.40 7.82
C PRO A 172 4.88 0.65 8.48
N ALA A 173 3.83 0.30 7.71
CA ALA A 173 2.69 -0.45 8.22
C ALA A 173 3.08 -1.90 8.55
N LEU A 174 3.86 -2.56 7.69
CA LEU A 174 4.38 -3.90 7.96
C LEU A 174 5.29 -3.94 9.20
N ILE A 175 6.20 -2.98 9.32
CA ILE A 175 7.15 -2.84 10.44
C ILE A 175 6.40 -2.63 11.75
N ASN A 176 5.43 -1.70 11.78
CA ASN A 176 4.60 -1.47 12.97
C ASN A 176 3.76 -2.69 13.33
N TYR A 177 3.27 -3.44 12.34
CA TYR A 177 2.49 -4.64 12.61
C TYR A 177 3.35 -5.76 13.21
N MET A 178 4.56 -5.97 12.68
CA MET A 178 5.50 -6.93 13.24
C MET A 178 5.94 -6.54 14.65
N ALA A 179 6.20 -5.26 14.90
CA ALA A 179 6.51 -4.74 16.25
C ALA A 179 5.33 -4.94 17.21
N LEU A 180 4.09 -4.67 16.78
CA LEU A 180 2.90 -4.94 17.57
C LEU A 180 2.79 -6.43 17.94
N LEU A 181 2.94 -7.33 16.97
CA LEU A 181 2.86 -8.78 17.20
C LEU A 181 3.92 -9.25 18.20
N GLU A 182 5.15 -8.71 18.12
CA GLU A 182 6.20 -8.95 19.11
C GLU A 182 5.86 -8.38 20.48
N LEU A 183 5.26 -7.20 20.58
CA LEU A 183 4.86 -6.64 21.88
C LEU A 183 3.75 -7.47 22.53
N VAL A 184 2.73 -7.86 21.76
CA VAL A 184 1.61 -8.66 22.29
C VAL A 184 1.95 -10.15 22.43
N GLY A 185 3.12 -10.58 21.94
CA GLY A 185 3.58 -11.97 22.00
C GLY A 185 2.72 -12.93 21.19
N SER A 186 2.28 -12.52 20.00
CA SER A 186 1.35 -13.31 19.18
C SER A 186 2.03 -13.98 18.00
N VAL A 187 1.79 -15.29 17.87
CA VAL A 187 2.14 -16.09 16.70
C VAL A 187 0.92 -16.50 15.88
N HIS A 188 -0.25 -15.92 16.19
CA HIS A 188 -1.55 -16.27 15.60
C HIS A 188 -1.74 -15.74 14.16
N VAL A 189 -0.69 -15.19 13.56
CA VAL A 189 -0.64 -14.73 12.16
C VAL A 189 0.52 -15.49 11.54
N ASP A 190 0.21 -16.62 10.89
CA ASP A 190 1.22 -17.60 10.47
C ASP A 190 1.17 -17.88 8.97
N GLU A 191 1.92 -18.88 8.54
CA GLU A 191 2.03 -19.27 7.13
C GLU A 191 0.71 -19.77 6.51
N THR A 192 -0.31 -20.02 7.32
CA THR A 192 -1.54 -20.72 6.91
C THR A 192 -2.82 -20.01 7.31
N HIS A 193 -2.81 -19.14 8.32
CA HIS A 193 -4.04 -18.53 8.83
C HIS A 193 -3.86 -17.07 9.29
N ASN A 194 -5.00 -16.36 9.39
CA ASN A 194 -5.12 -14.95 9.79
C ASN A 194 -4.34 -13.92 8.96
N GLY A 195 -3.88 -14.29 7.76
CA GLY A 195 -3.34 -13.32 6.81
C GLY A 195 -4.46 -12.40 6.29
N LYS A 196 -4.28 -11.09 6.41
CA LYS A 196 -5.17 -10.09 5.80
C LYS A 196 -4.31 -8.98 5.18
N LEU A 197 -4.35 -8.84 3.86
CA LEU A 197 -3.60 -7.82 3.13
C LEU A 197 -4.55 -6.97 2.30
N TYR A 198 -4.45 -5.65 2.40
CA TYR A 198 -5.09 -4.71 1.50
C TYR A 198 -4.10 -4.31 0.41
N PHE A 199 -4.49 -4.41 -0.86
CA PHE A 199 -3.74 -3.84 -1.97
C PHE A 199 -4.32 -2.48 -2.33
N ASN A 200 -3.53 -1.43 -2.14
CA ASN A 200 -3.92 -0.08 -2.50
C ASN A 200 -3.69 0.16 -4.00
N PRO A 201 -4.74 0.30 -4.84
CA PRO A 201 -4.59 0.52 -6.28
C PRO A 201 -3.94 1.87 -6.61
N ASP A 202 -3.93 2.82 -5.68
CA ASP A 202 -3.37 4.14 -5.93
C ASP A 202 -1.85 4.21 -5.74
N SER A 203 -1.33 3.53 -4.71
CA SER A 203 0.12 3.43 -4.45
C SER A 203 0.77 2.19 -5.05
N GLY A 204 -0.03 1.15 -5.37
CA GLY A 204 0.46 -0.13 -5.86
C GLY A 204 1.10 -1.00 -4.79
N LYS A 205 0.80 -0.74 -3.50
CA LYS A 205 1.46 -1.39 -2.35
C LYS A 205 0.46 -2.16 -1.49
N PHE A 206 0.96 -3.22 -0.85
CA PHE A 206 0.26 -4.01 0.16
C PHE A 206 0.41 -3.40 1.55
N SER A 207 -0.68 -3.35 2.29
CA SER A 207 -0.72 -3.03 3.72
C SER A 207 -1.32 -4.18 4.50
N PRO A 208 -0.72 -4.63 5.61
CA PRO A 208 -1.39 -5.59 6.48
C PRO A 208 -2.60 -4.94 7.16
N ILE A 209 -3.66 -5.74 7.31
CA ILE A 209 -4.81 -5.39 8.15
C ILE A 209 -4.66 -6.18 9.45
N VAL A 210 -4.71 -5.48 10.58
CA VAL A 210 -4.60 -6.11 11.90
C VAL A 210 -5.77 -7.07 12.08
N TRP A 211 -5.47 -8.33 12.39
CA TRP A 211 -6.49 -9.35 12.56
C TRP A 211 -6.10 -10.38 13.61
N ASP A 212 -7.06 -10.70 14.48
CA ASP A 212 -7.06 -11.76 15.50
C ASP A 212 -5.68 -12.00 16.17
N THR A 213 -5.09 -10.92 16.69
CA THR A 213 -3.76 -10.95 17.32
C THR A 213 -3.78 -11.66 18.66
N VAL A 214 -4.93 -11.77 19.33
CA VAL A 214 -5.11 -12.45 20.64
C VAL A 214 -4.04 -12.04 21.66
N ALA A 215 -4.05 -10.76 22.06
CA ALA A 215 -2.95 -10.19 22.82
C ALA A 215 -2.63 -10.95 24.12
N TYR A 216 -1.34 -11.25 24.32
CA TYR A 216 -0.78 -11.94 25.49
C TYR A 216 -1.32 -13.36 25.73
N PHE A 217 -1.89 -14.01 24.71
CA PHE A 217 -2.37 -15.40 24.84
C PHE A 217 -1.25 -16.38 25.23
N TRP A 218 -0.06 -16.22 24.67
CA TRP A 218 1.14 -17.00 24.99
C TRP A 218 2.02 -16.35 26.07
N LYS A 219 1.49 -15.36 26.80
CA LYS A 219 2.23 -14.62 27.83
C LYS A 219 3.59 -14.13 27.31
N ASN A 220 4.68 -14.42 28.03
CA ASN A 220 6.05 -14.05 27.70
C ASN A 220 6.86 -15.20 27.08
N GLU A 221 6.21 -16.24 26.56
CA GLU A 221 6.89 -17.41 26.00
C GLU A 221 7.47 -17.16 24.60
N MET A 222 6.92 -16.17 23.87
CA MET A 222 7.32 -15.91 22.48
C MET A 222 8.56 -15.00 22.38
N PRO A 223 9.56 -15.33 21.56
CA PRO A 223 10.77 -14.51 21.40
C PRO A 223 10.50 -13.25 20.56
N LEU A 224 11.53 -12.40 20.44
CA LEU A 224 11.59 -11.34 19.43
C LEU A 224 12.20 -11.87 18.12
N ASP A 225 12.07 -11.10 17.03
CA ASP A 225 12.34 -11.49 15.64
C ASP A 225 11.51 -12.70 15.18
N MET A 226 10.21 -12.66 15.47
CA MET A 226 9.31 -13.76 15.14
C MET A 226 9.17 -13.92 13.62
N GLY A 227 9.38 -15.15 13.13
CA GLY A 227 9.31 -15.51 11.71
C GLY A 227 8.13 -16.44 11.39
N THR A 228 6.93 -16.08 11.84
CA THR A 228 5.74 -16.94 11.82
C THR A 228 5.24 -17.27 10.41
N ASN A 229 5.61 -16.45 9.43
CA ASN A 229 5.34 -16.67 8.00
C ASN A 229 6.55 -16.28 7.13
N ALA A 230 6.50 -16.58 5.83
CA ALA A 230 7.62 -16.36 4.92
C ALA A 230 7.95 -14.87 4.77
N LEU A 231 6.94 -14.01 4.65
CA LEU A 231 7.10 -12.56 4.58
C LEU A 231 7.89 -12.02 5.79
N PHE A 232 7.51 -12.38 7.02
CA PHE A 232 8.19 -11.92 8.23
C PHE A 232 9.63 -12.44 8.32
N ARG A 233 9.89 -13.67 7.87
CA ARG A 233 11.25 -14.23 7.85
C ARG A 233 12.16 -13.46 6.90
N VAL A 234 11.71 -13.21 5.66
CA VAL A 234 12.53 -12.48 4.68
C VAL A 234 12.70 -11.02 5.09
N THR A 235 11.66 -10.36 5.63
CA THR A 235 11.76 -9.00 6.16
C THR A 235 12.74 -8.92 7.33
N ASN A 236 12.67 -9.82 8.31
CA ASN A 236 13.61 -9.80 9.43
C ASN A 236 15.04 -10.25 9.04
N SER A 237 15.21 -10.96 7.93
CA SER A 237 16.55 -11.30 7.43
C SER A 237 17.33 -10.05 6.98
N ASN A 238 16.61 -9.02 6.54
CA ASN A 238 17.12 -7.71 6.15
C ASN A 238 17.46 -6.86 7.41
N PRO A 239 18.74 -6.51 7.66
CA PRO A 239 19.13 -5.83 8.89
C PRO A 239 18.44 -4.47 9.14
N GLY A 240 18.18 -3.70 8.09
CA GLY A 240 17.61 -2.35 8.19
C GLY A 240 16.11 -2.39 8.46
N PHE A 241 15.37 -3.30 7.80
CA PHE A 241 13.96 -3.52 8.16
C PHE A 241 13.81 -4.07 9.58
N ARG A 242 14.71 -4.98 9.99
CA ARG A 242 14.74 -5.51 11.36
C ARG A 242 15.03 -4.42 12.39
N GLU A 243 16.01 -3.56 12.15
CA GLU A 243 16.29 -2.41 13.04
C GLU A 243 15.12 -1.44 13.09
N ALA A 244 14.47 -1.16 11.96
CA ALA A 244 13.30 -0.31 11.92
C ALA A 244 12.15 -0.88 12.78
N LYS A 245 11.94 -2.21 12.76
CA LYS A 245 11.01 -2.91 13.67
C LYS A 245 11.45 -2.79 15.13
N ASP A 246 12.72 -3.02 15.43
CA ASP A 246 13.22 -2.92 16.81
C ASP A 246 13.09 -1.48 17.35
N LYS A 247 13.33 -0.46 16.51
CA LYS A 247 13.06 0.96 16.81
C LYS A 247 11.57 1.22 17.02
N ALA A 248 10.70 0.71 16.16
CA ALA A 248 9.25 0.85 16.32
C ALA A 248 8.78 0.22 17.64
N LEU A 249 9.28 -0.97 17.97
CA LEU A 249 9.01 -1.66 19.23
C LEU A 249 9.51 -0.88 20.44
N TRP A 250 10.76 -0.40 20.41
CA TRP A 250 11.35 0.44 21.45
C TRP A 250 10.54 1.72 21.68
N ASN A 251 10.17 2.41 20.60
CA ASN A 251 9.37 3.64 20.68
C ASN A 251 7.97 3.36 21.22
N ALA A 252 7.34 2.25 20.84
CA ALA A 252 6.02 1.88 21.33
C ALA A 252 6.01 1.71 22.85
N ILE A 253 6.97 0.95 23.41
CA ILE A 253 7.03 0.65 24.85
C ILE A 253 7.46 1.84 25.73
N HIS A 254 8.02 2.90 25.13
CA HIS A 254 8.34 4.18 25.79
C HIS A 254 7.35 5.30 25.43
N GLY A 255 6.40 5.01 24.55
CA GLY A 255 5.46 5.98 23.99
C GLY A 255 4.01 5.51 24.16
N SER A 256 3.29 5.38 23.05
CA SER A 256 1.84 5.15 23.07
C SER A 256 1.40 3.82 23.68
N LEU A 257 2.31 2.83 23.77
CA LEU A 257 2.06 1.52 24.37
C LEU A 257 2.89 1.28 25.63
N ALA A 258 3.35 2.33 26.31
CA ALA A 258 4.05 2.16 27.59
C ALA A 258 3.17 1.45 28.62
N ALA A 259 3.78 0.56 29.43
CA ALA A 259 3.06 -0.28 30.39
C ALA A 259 2.03 0.51 31.23
N PRO A 260 2.33 1.68 31.87
CA PRO A 260 1.34 2.44 32.65
C PRO A 260 0.08 2.84 31.86
N ILE A 261 0.24 3.16 30.57
CA ILE A 261 -0.88 3.50 29.67
C ILE A 261 -1.75 2.26 29.43
N LEU A 262 -1.12 1.10 29.18
CA LEU A 262 -1.84 -0.16 29.00
C LEU A 262 -2.54 -0.60 30.29
N HIS A 263 -1.91 -0.46 31.45
CA HIS A 263 -2.55 -0.75 32.74
C HIS A 263 -3.81 0.10 32.93
N GLN A 264 -3.75 1.39 32.60
CA GLN A 264 -4.89 2.29 32.69
C GLN A 264 -6.00 1.88 31.70
N ALA A 265 -5.66 1.60 30.44
CA ALA A 265 -6.63 1.18 29.42
C ALA A 265 -7.36 -0.11 29.83
N ILE A 266 -6.61 -1.12 30.27
CA ILE A 266 -7.16 -2.40 30.76
C ILE A 266 -8.04 -2.20 31.99
N THR A 267 -7.59 -1.38 32.96
CA THR A 267 -8.37 -1.11 34.17
C THR A 267 -9.70 -0.42 33.84
N ASN A 268 -9.67 0.57 32.95
CA ASN A 268 -10.88 1.28 32.52
C ASN A 268 -11.86 0.34 31.82
N GLU A 269 -11.40 -0.43 30.84
CA GLU A 269 -12.25 -1.33 30.06
C GLU A 269 -12.84 -2.43 30.95
N THR A 270 -12.01 -3.10 31.75
CA THR A 270 -12.48 -4.17 32.65
C THR A 270 -13.41 -3.66 33.75
N SER A 271 -13.24 -2.43 34.22
CA SER A 271 -14.17 -1.79 35.16
C SER A 271 -15.52 -1.52 34.51
N SER A 272 -15.53 -1.04 33.27
CA SER A 272 -16.76 -0.84 32.48
C SER A 272 -17.51 -2.16 32.25
N LEU A 273 -16.79 -3.24 31.94
CA LEU A 273 -17.37 -4.55 31.68
C LEU A 273 -17.83 -5.29 32.94
N ARG A 274 -17.29 -4.95 34.12
CA ARG A 274 -17.49 -5.72 35.36
C ARG A 274 -18.95 -6.06 35.68
N PRO A 275 -19.93 -5.14 35.59
CA PRO A 275 -21.33 -5.47 35.89
C PRO A 275 -21.89 -6.55 34.96
N ASP A 276 -21.62 -6.44 33.65
CA ASP A 276 -22.06 -7.40 32.64
C ASP A 276 -21.35 -8.74 32.78
N MET A 277 -20.06 -8.71 33.09
CA MET A 277 -19.29 -9.92 33.40
C MET A 277 -19.88 -10.63 34.61
N TYR A 278 -20.17 -9.93 35.70
CA TYR A 278 -20.73 -10.52 36.91
C TYR A 278 -22.13 -11.10 36.71
N ALA A 279 -22.95 -10.44 35.88
CA ALA A 279 -24.31 -10.89 35.57
C ALA A 279 -24.36 -12.14 34.67
N PHE A 280 -23.26 -12.50 33.99
CA PHE A 280 -23.24 -13.59 33.03
C PHE A 280 -22.45 -14.83 33.49
N ALA A 281 -23.10 -15.98 33.66
CA ALA A 281 -22.45 -17.16 34.25
C ALA A 281 -21.55 -17.97 33.29
N LEU A 282 -21.74 -17.89 31.97
CA LEU A 282 -21.13 -18.82 31.00
C LEU A 282 -19.92 -18.25 30.24
N LYS A 283 -19.00 -17.58 30.95
CA LYS A 283 -17.73 -17.09 30.36
C LYS A 283 -16.90 -18.28 29.90
N LEU A 284 -16.19 -18.16 28.77
CA LEU A 284 -15.43 -19.27 28.17
C LEU A 284 -13.93 -18.97 28.13
N HIS A 285 -13.13 -19.97 28.46
CA HIS A 285 -11.73 -20.05 28.04
C HIS A 285 -11.55 -21.22 27.07
N ALA A 286 -11.03 -20.94 25.88
CA ALA A 286 -10.68 -21.89 24.84
C ALA A 286 -9.19 -21.80 24.52
N ASN A 287 -8.51 -22.93 24.47
CA ASN A 287 -7.12 -23.08 24.04
C ASN A 287 -6.89 -24.52 23.50
N ASP A 288 -5.66 -24.84 23.14
CA ASP A 288 -5.28 -26.17 22.61
C ASP A 288 -5.51 -27.32 23.60
N LYS A 289 -5.69 -27.02 24.90
CA LYS A 289 -5.98 -28.00 25.96
C LYS A 289 -7.48 -28.21 26.18
N GLY A 290 -8.34 -27.45 25.50
CA GLY A 290 -9.79 -27.60 25.55
C GLY A 290 -10.54 -26.31 25.89
N ILE A 291 -11.84 -26.47 26.15
CA ILE A 291 -12.79 -25.37 26.41
C ILE A 291 -13.45 -25.59 27.76
N HIS A 292 -13.43 -24.58 28.63
CA HIS A 292 -14.08 -24.62 29.94
C HIS A 292 -14.67 -23.27 30.33
N HIS A 293 -15.57 -23.29 31.30
CA HIS A 293 -16.14 -22.08 31.88
C HIS A 293 -15.24 -21.51 32.97
N ILE A 294 -15.25 -20.19 33.13
CA ILE A 294 -14.52 -19.48 34.19
C ILE A 294 -15.47 -18.70 35.10
N SER A 295 -15.13 -18.68 36.39
CA SER A 295 -15.80 -17.89 37.42
C SER A 295 -15.41 -16.40 37.35
N ASN A 296 -16.15 -15.54 38.06
CA ASN A 296 -15.80 -14.12 38.20
C ASN A 296 -14.43 -13.94 38.87
N ARG A 297 -14.12 -14.79 39.84
CA ARG A 297 -12.82 -14.80 40.53
C ARG A 297 -11.67 -15.13 39.58
N GLU A 298 -11.81 -16.20 38.79
CA GLU A 298 -10.77 -16.57 37.82
C GLU A 298 -10.59 -15.52 36.71
N TRP A 299 -11.65 -14.81 36.34
CA TRP A 299 -11.57 -13.67 35.43
C TRP A 299 -10.76 -12.52 36.05
N GLU A 300 -11.09 -12.08 37.27
CA GLU A 300 -10.36 -11.02 37.98
C GLU A 300 -8.90 -11.37 38.22
N GLU A 301 -8.61 -12.60 38.65
CA GLU A 301 -7.24 -13.11 38.80
C GLU A 301 -6.47 -13.07 37.47
N SER A 302 -7.12 -13.38 36.35
CA SER A 302 -6.49 -13.30 35.02
C SER A 302 -6.21 -11.87 34.55
N ILE A 303 -7.00 -10.88 34.97
CA ILE A 303 -6.71 -9.46 34.69
C ILE A 303 -5.50 -9.00 35.49
N ALA A 304 -5.39 -9.39 36.76
CA ALA A 304 -4.21 -9.11 37.58
C ALA A 304 -2.94 -9.78 36.99
N GLU A 305 -3.04 -11.03 36.54
CA GLU A 305 -1.97 -11.72 35.84
C GLU A 305 -1.53 -10.99 34.56
N LEU A 306 -2.49 -10.50 33.77
CA LEU A 306 -2.20 -9.77 32.54
C LEU A 306 -1.34 -8.53 32.77
N HIS A 307 -1.59 -7.78 33.85
CA HIS A 307 -0.75 -6.64 34.21
C HIS A 307 0.71 -7.05 34.46
N ASN A 308 0.94 -8.12 35.22
CA ASN A 308 2.29 -8.63 35.46
C ASN A 308 2.97 -9.10 34.17
N VAL A 309 2.24 -9.80 33.30
CA VAL A 309 2.74 -10.25 32.00
C VAL A 309 3.19 -9.06 31.15
N ILE A 310 2.43 -7.96 31.14
CA ILE A 310 2.78 -6.73 30.41
C ILE A 310 4.08 -6.14 30.96
N ASP A 311 4.22 -6.01 32.27
CA ASP A 311 5.43 -5.46 32.90
C ASP A 311 6.68 -6.29 32.57
N GLU A 312 6.57 -7.61 32.71
CA GLU A 312 7.63 -8.55 32.35
C GLU A 312 7.98 -8.49 30.87
N ARG A 313 6.98 -8.39 29.97
CA ARG A 313 7.21 -8.26 28.53
C ARG A 313 8.01 -7.00 28.22
N HIS A 314 7.60 -5.87 28.82
CA HIS A 314 8.26 -4.60 28.65
C HIS A 314 9.70 -4.62 29.19
N ALA A 315 9.91 -5.24 30.35
CA ALA A 315 11.24 -5.40 30.92
C ALA A 315 12.16 -6.26 30.03
N MET A 316 11.64 -7.37 29.51
CA MET A 316 12.36 -8.24 28.57
C MET A 316 12.74 -7.48 27.29
N ILE A 317 11.79 -6.78 26.67
CA ILE A 317 12.05 -6.01 25.45
C ILE A 317 13.11 -4.93 25.69
N ARG A 318 13.00 -4.16 26.79
CA ARG A 318 14.01 -3.16 27.15
C ARG A 318 15.40 -3.78 27.29
N SER A 319 15.49 -4.90 28.02
CA SER A 319 16.76 -5.56 28.27
C SER A 319 17.38 -6.11 26.98
N GLU A 320 16.59 -6.76 26.13
CA GLU A 320 17.06 -7.35 24.87
C GLU A 320 17.51 -6.28 23.86
N LEU A 321 16.77 -5.17 23.76
CA LEU A 321 17.06 -4.10 22.79
C LEU A 321 18.16 -3.14 23.26
N ALA A 322 18.38 -2.97 24.56
CA ALA A 322 19.51 -2.20 25.10
C ALA A 322 20.83 -3.00 25.08
N ALA A 323 20.78 -4.33 25.01
CA ALA A 323 21.96 -5.17 25.01
C ALA A 323 22.83 -5.01 23.74
N THR A 324 24.04 -4.47 23.92
CA THR A 324 25.04 -4.28 22.85
C THR A 324 26.31 -5.06 23.17
N HIS A 325 26.83 -5.80 22.19
CA HIS A 325 28.02 -6.63 22.32
C HIS A 325 28.86 -6.48 21.05
N VAL A 326 29.89 -5.63 21.11
CA VAL A 326 30.81 -5.42 19.99
C VAL A 326 32.24 -5.61 20.47
N ALA A 327 32.94 -6.53 19.82
CA ALA A 327 34.35 -6.77 20.02
C ALA A 327 35.17 -6.06 18.93
N TYR A 328 36.36 -5.55 19.25
CA TYR A 328 37.26 -5.01 18.24
C TYR A 328 38.70 -5.54 18.37
N LYS A 329 39.42 -5.51 17.25
CA LYS A 329 40.85 -5.83 17.19
C LYS A 329 41.56 -4.94 16.18
N VAL A 330 42.73 -4.48 16.56
CA VAL A 330 43.72 -3.88 15.65
C VAL A 330 44.81 -4.91 15.37
N SER A 331 45.19 -5.08 14.12
CA SER A 331 46.26 -6.00 13.70
C SER A 331 47.17 -5.31 12.68
N GLN A 332 48.42 -5.07 13.05
CA GLN A 332 49.43 -4.58 12.10
C GLN A 332 49.74 -5.68 11.08
N THR A 333 49.71 -5.35 9.79
CA THR A 333 49.94 -6.31 8.68
C THR A 333 51.25 -6.03 7.93
N SER A 334 51.67 -4.77 7.88
CA SER A 334 52.96 -4.32 7.35
C SER A 334 53.43 -3.10 8.15
N PRO A 335 54.66 -2.58 8.01
CA PRO A 335 55.07 -1.33 8.65
C PRO A 335 54.21 -0.11 8.29
N ARG A 336 53.37 -0.18 7.24
CA ARG A 336 52.50 0.91 6.79
C ARG A 336 51.02 0.56 6.75
N ASP A 337 50.65 -0.68 7.05
CA ASP A 337 49.27 -1.15 6.91
C ASP A 337 48.80 -1.91 8.15
N ALA A 338 47.58 -1.63 8.59
CA ALA A 338 46.90 -2.33 9.67
C ALA A 338 45.45 -2.66 9.32
N LEU A 339 44.86 -3.60 10.06
CA LEU A 339 43.45 -3.92 10.02
C LEU A 339 42.80 -3.51 11.35
N LEU A 340 41.67 -2.82 11.29
CA LEU A 340 40.75 -2.68 12.41
C LEU A 340 39.50 -3.50 12.10
N GLY A 341 39.21 -4.52 12.91
CA GLY A 341 37.99 -5.29 12.81
C GLY A 341 37.04 -4.99 13.96
N LEU A 342 35.75 -4.82 13.67
CA LEU A 342 34.67 -4.79 14.66
C LEU A 342 33.73 -5.97 14.42
N GLN A 343 33.53 -6.82 15.43
CA GLN A 343 32.58 -7.91 15.40
C GLN A 343 31.35 -7.58 16.24
N VAL A 344 30.19 -7.50 15.59
CA VAL A 344 28.90 -7.26 16.24
C VAL A 344 28.22 -8.58 16.54
N ARG A 345 27.90 -8.82 17.82
CA ARG A 345 27.19 -10.01 18.34
C ARG A 345 25.99 -9.62 19.22
N SER A 346 25.37 -8.47 18.97
CA SER A 346 24.15 -8.04 19.67
C SER A 346 22.90 -8.22 18.83
N ARG A 347 21.74 -8.15 19.48
CA ARG A 347 20.44 -8.06 18.82
C ARG A 347 20.36 -6.74 18.05
N SER A 348 20.49 -5.63 18.76
CA SER A 348 20.54 -4.29 18.20
C SER A 348 21.84 -4.04 17.44
N GLY A 349 21.76 -3.22 16.40
CA GLY A 349 22.93 -2.72 15.69
C GLY A 349 23.76 -1.76 16.55
N LEU A 350 24.95 -1.44 16.07
CA LEU A 350 25.80 -0.38 16.60
C LEU A 350 25.86 0.76 15.59
N GLN A 351 25.44 1.95 16.02
CA GLN A 351 25.72 3.19 15.33
C GLN A 351 27.15 3.61 15.65
N LEU A 352 28.04 3.63 14.66
CA LEU A 352 29.42 4.10 14.81
C LEU A 352 29.59 5.47 14.13
N ASN A 353 29.66 6.52 14.94
CA ASN A 353 29.74 7.91 14.48
C ASN A 353 31.17 8.40 14.34
N GLN A 354 32.09 7.93 15.20
CA GLN A 354 33.48 8.36 15.17
C GLN A 354 34.41 7.26 15.67
N LEU A 355 35.62 7.22 15.11
CA LEU A 355 36.74 6.49 15.69
C LEU A 355 37.98 7.40 15.81
N THR A 356 38.74 7.19 16.87
CA THR A 356 40.01 7.88 17.12
C THR A 356 41.11 6.84 17.22
N LEU A 357 42.03 6.88 16.26
CA LEU A 357 43.25 6.07 16.26
C LEU A 357 44.36 6.82 16.99
N HIS A 358 45.13 6.11 17.82
CA HIS A 358 46.29 6.67 18.51
C HIS A 358 47.57 6.15 17.84
N LEU A 359 48.50 7.05 17.55
CA LEU A 359 49.74 6.76 16.84
C LEU A 359 50.95 7.23 17.65
N GLU A 360 51.95 6.37 17.73
CA GLU A 360 53.28 6.73 18.23
C GLU A 360 54.17 7.18 17.07
N ASN A 361 55.07 8.14 17.35
CA ASN A 361 56.07 8.65 16.41
C ASN A 361 55.50 9.29 15.13
N ALA A 362 54.20 9.56 15.09
CA ALA A 362 53.55 10.33 14.03
C ALA A 362 53.76 11.84 14.25
N ARG A 363 53.99 12.58 13.16
CA ARG A 363 54.08 14.04 13.18
C ARG A 363 52.73 14.64 12.83
N ASP A 364 52.44 15.80 13.40
CA ASP A 364 51.24 16.56 13.06
C ASP A 364 51.19 16.87 11.55
N GLY A 365 50.00 16.76 10.98
CA GLY A 365 49.75 16.94 9.54
C GLY A 365 50.03 15.71 8.67
N GLN A 366 50.61 14.63 9.21
CA GLN A 366 50.66 13.35 8.48
C GLN A 366 49.25 12.77 8.34
N VAL A 367 48.98 12.04 7.24
CA VAL A 367 47.64 11.51 6.95
C VAL A 367 47.58 10.02 7.22
N VAL A 368 46.51 9.59 7.89
CA VAL A 368 46.08 8.20 7.99
C VAL A 368 44.88 8.00 7.08
N VAL A 369 44.87 6.93 6.30
CA VAL A 369 43.75 6.57 5.41
C VAL A 369 43.03 5.35 5.98
N LEU A 370 41.71 5.38 6.00
CA LEU A 370 40.84 4.29 6.44
C LEU A 370 39.91 3.89 5.30
N GLN A 371 39.90 2.61 4.94
CA GLN A 371 39.05 2.07 3.88
C GLN A 371 38.16 0.94 4.40
N ARG A 372 36.89 0.92 4.01
CA ARG A 372 35.94 -0.15 4.35
C ARG A 372 36.14 -1.34 3.41
N ARG A 373 36.27 -2.56 3.96
CA ARG A 373 36.38 -3.79 3.15
C ARG A 373 35.00 -4.40 2.92
N GLY A 374 34.72 -4.86 1.70
CA GLY A 374 33.48 -5.54 1.35
C GLY A 374 32.32 -4.62 0.98
N LEU A 375 32.60 -3.34 0.74
CA LEU A 375 31.57 -2.40 0.29
C LEU A 375 31.13 -2.72 -1.15
N GLU A 376 31.95 -3.42 -1.93
CA GLU A 376 31.62 -3.94 -3.25
C GLU A 376 30.39 -4.86 -3.25
N ASP A 377 30.05 -5.45 -2.10
CA ASP A 377 28.85 -6.27 -1.97
C ASP A 377 27.58 -5.42 -1.91
N VAL A 378 27.69 -4.14 -1.53
CA VAL A 378 26.59 -3.18 -1.54
C VAL A 378 26.16 -2.93 -2.97
N GLY A 379 27.04 -2.97 -3.97
CA GLY A 379 26.65 -2.83 -5.36
C GLY A 379 27.78 -2.32 -6.25
N PRO A 380 27.60 -2.37 -7.59
CA PRO A 380 28.64 -2.04 -8.54
C PRO A 380 29.00 -0.55 -8.61
N GLN A 381 28.13 0.34 -8.11
CA GLN A 381 28.30 1.80 -8.19
C GLN A 381 28.41 2.41 -6.80
N LEU A 382 29.63 2.43 -6.28
CA LEU A 382 29.94 2.97 -4.95
C LEU A 382 30.37 4.42 -5.03
N ASP A 383 30.07 5.16 -3.97
CA ASP A 383 30.67 6.46 -3.74
C ASP A 383 32.11 6.27 -3.24
N HIS A 384 33.08 6.44 -4.14
CA HIS A 384 34.50 6.26 -3.82
C HIS A 384 34.99 7.20 -2.72
N GLU A 385 34.43 8.41 -2.59
CA GLU A 385 34.79 9.36 -1.52
C GLU A 385 34.29 8.87 -0.15
N LYS A 386 33.24 8.04 -0.13
CA LYS A 386 32.74 7.39 1.08
C LYS A 386 33.35 6.01 1.33
N THR A 387 34.06 5.43 0.36
CA THR A 387 34.77 4.15 0.55
C THR A 387 36.08 4.31 1.32
N SER A 388 36.71 5.49 1.20
CA SER A 388 38.05 5.78 1.74
C SER A 388 38.04 7.14 2.43
N LEU A 389 38.25 7.15 3.75
CA LEU A 389 38.32 8.35 4.58
C LEU A 389 39.78 8.67 4.90
N SER A 390 40.08 9.95 5.06
CA SER A 390 41.42 10.42 5.45
C SER A 390 41.32 11.33 6.67
N ALA A 391 42.26 11.18 7.61
CA ALA A 391 42.38 12.04 8.77
C ALA A 391 43.83 12.50 8.96
N SER A 392 44.01 13.78 9.20
CA SER A 392 45.31 14.34 9.56
C SER A 392 45.60 14.08 11.03
N VAL A 393 46.83 13.66 11.34
CA VAL A 393 47.31 13.45 12.69
C VAL A 393 47.44 14.80 13.39
N GLN A 394 46.91 14.89 14.61
CA GLN A 394 47.11 15.97 15.54
C GLN A 394 47.36 15.41 16.94
N ASN A 395 48.46 15.80 17.59
CA ASN A 395 48.83 15.33 18.92
C ASN A 395 48.83 13.79 19.04
N GLY A 396 49.35 13.11 18.00
CA GLY A 396 49.40 11.64 17.94
C GLY A 396 48.04 10.97 17.72
N LYS A 397 46.98 11.71 17.37
CA LYS A 397 45.64 11.16 17.12
C LYS A 397 45.17 11.41 15.69
N ALA A 398 44.52 10.42 15.10
CA ALA A 398 43.78 10.57 13.84
C ALA A 398 42.30 10.30 14.11
N VAL A 399 41.45 11.30 13.92
CA VAL A 399 40.01 11.26 14.20
C VAL A 399 39.25 11.12 12.88
N PHE A 400 38.41 10.10 12.77
CA PHE A 400 37.57 9.85 11.60
C PHE A 400 36.11 10.00 11.99
N THR A 401 35.41 10.91 11.32
CA THR A 401 33.94 10.97 11.34
C THR A 401 33.39 9.93 10.38
N LEU A 402 32.50 9.10 10.90
CA LEU A 402 31.83 8.00 10.20
C LEU A 402 30.32 8.25 10.21
N GLY A 403 29.56 7.20 9.92
CA GLY A 403 28.11 7.10 10.03
C GLY A 403 27.72 5.66 9.79
N ASP A 404 28.52 4.72 10.31
CA ASP A 404 28.40 3.31 9.94
C ASP A 404 27.39 2.61 10.85
N HIS A 405 26.45 1.90 10.23
CA HIS A 405 25.49 1.06 10.94
C HIS A 405 25.97 -0.38 10.88
N LEU A 406 26.38 -0.93 12.03
CA LEU A 406 26.97 -2.25 12.13
C LEU A 406 25.98 -3.22 12.77
N PHE A 407 25.59 -4.25 12.03
CA PHE A 407 24.61 -5.26 12.43
C PHE A 407 25.24 -6.64 12.60
N SER A 408 24.64 -7.46 13.47
CA SER A 408 24.78 -8.92 13.40
C SER A 408 23.82 -9.52 12.37
N LYS A 409 24.07 -10.77 11.97
CA LYS A 409 23.19 -11.54 11.08
C LYS A 409 22.15 -12.31 11.91
N ARG A 410 21.09 -12.78 11.23
CA ARG A 410 20.08 -13.70 11.80
C ARG A 410 20.05 -14.99 11.00
N LYS A 411 20.05 -16.11 11.71
CA LYS A 411 19.77 -17.41 11.11
C LYS A 411 18.46 -17.95 11.68
N TYR A 412 17.48 -18.10 10.82
CA TYR A 412 16.17 -18.64 11.18
C TYR A 412 16.22 -20.16 11.23
N LEU A 413 15.88 -20.72 12.39
CA LEU A 413 15.65 -22.15 12.57
C LEU A 413 14.15 -22.42 12.58
N LYS A 414 13.72 -23.56 12.03
CA LYS A 414 12.30 -23.93 11.98
C LYS A 414 11.73 -23.99 13.41
N ARG A 415 10.74 -23.13 13.71
CA ARG A 415 10.01 -23.06 14.99
C ARG A 415 10.86 -22.69 16.24
N LYS A 416 11.95 -21.92 16.10
CA LYS A 416 12.74 -21.39 17.23
C LYS A 416 13.07 -19.91 17.03
N SER A 417 13.45 -19.21 18.11
CA SER A 417 14.07 -17.88 18.04
C SER A 417 15.25 -17.90 17.07
N PRO A 418 15.45 -16.84 16.27
CA PRO A 418 16.58 -16.80 15.36
C PRO A 418 17.89 -16.76 16.14
N GLU A 419 18.89 -17.45 15.62
CA GLU A 419 20.25 -17.42 16.16
C GLU A 419 20.93 -16.12 15.71
N ILE A 420 21.50 -15.38 16.67
CA ILE A 420 22.36 -14.23 16.37
C ILE A 420 23.69 -14.76 15.86
N VAL A 421 23.97 -14.48 14.59
CA VAL A 421 25.24 -14.84 13.95
C VAL A 421 26.14 -13.61 13.94
N PRO A 422 27.33 -13.66 14.57
CA PRO A 422 28.25 -12.53 14.58
C PRO A 422 28.62 -12.08 13.17
N ALA A 423 28.76 -10.77 12.98
CA ALA A 423 29.24 -10.18 11.74
C ALA A 423 30.48 -9.32 12.01
N THR A 424 31.52 -9.52 11.20
CA THR A 424 32.78 -8.77 11.33
C THR A 424 32.90 -7.76 10.20
N TYR A 425 33.09 -6.50 10.56
CA TYR A 425 33.34 -5.35 9.71
C TYR A 425 34.84 -5.06 9.76
N VAL A 426 35.48 -4.92 8.60
CA VAL A 426 36.93 -4.74 8.53
C VAL A 426 37.24 -3.43 7.83
N TYR A 427 38.07 -2.64 8.50
CA TYR A 427 38.67 -1.42 7.99
C TYR A 427 40.16 -1.67 7.72
N THR A 428 40.65 -1.35 6.53
CA THR A 428 42.08 -1.31 6.22
C THR A 428 42.61 0.09 6.49
N LEU A 429 43.74 0.18 7.18
CA LEU A 429 44.36 1.42 7.62
C LEU A 429 45.72 1.56 6.96
N SER A 430 45.98 2.68 6.29
CA SER A 430 47.31 3.04 5.80
C SER A 430 47.90 4.13 6.69
N ILE A 431 49.02 3.81 7.36
CA ILE A 431 49.67 4.66 8.36
C ILE A 431 50.94 5.36 7.81
N PRO A 432 51.28 6.55 8.33
CA PRO A 432 52.48 7.28 7.94
C PRO A 432 53.77 6.49 8.14
N LYS A 433 54.78 6.74 7.28
CA LYS A 433 56.09 6.10 7.42
C LYS A 433 56.74 6.50 8.74
N GLY A 434 57.16 5.51 9.52
CA GLY A 434 57.83 5.71 10.81
C GLY A 434 56.89 5.93 11.99
N ALA A 435 55.57 5.96 11.76
CA ALA A 435 54.57 5.92 12.82
C ALA A 435 54.16 4.47 13.12
N SER A 436 53.70 4.22 14.34
CA SER A 436 53.13 2.94 14.77
C SER A 436 51.72 3.14 15.30
N LEU A 437 50.78 2.29 14.90
CA LEU A 437 49.41 2.33 15.40
C LEU A 437 49.34 1.64 16.77
N LEU A 438 48.81 2.34 17.77
CA LEU A 438 48.50 1.72 19.06
C LEU A 438 47.27 0.82 18.92
N GLU A 439 47.24 -0.22 19.74
CA GLU A 439 46.14 -1.18 19.69
C GLU A 439 44.84 -0.63 20.34
N GLN A 440 44.95 0.46 21.09
CA GLN A 440 43.82 1.19 21.66
C GLN A 440 43.16 2.08 20.59
N VAL A 441 41.83 2.02 20.54
CA VAL A 441 40.98 2.88 19.71
C VAL A 441 39.88 3.46 20.59
N ASP A 442 39.62 4.76 20.48
CA ASP A 442 38.46 5.37 21.12
C ASP A 442 37.30 5.40 20.12
N PHE A 443 36.08 5.13 20.60
CA PHE A 443 34.88 5.07 19.76
C PHE A 443 33.84 6.06 20.27
N ASP A 444 33.20 6.76 19.34
CA ASP A 444 31.87 7.34 19.57
C ASP A 444 30.85 6.44 18.90
N ALA A 445 30.23 5.57 19.71
CA ALA A 445 29.31 4.57 19.24
C ALA A 445 28.13 4.41 20.19
N HIS A 446 26.98 4.06 19.63
CA HIS A 446 25.71 3.95 20.33
C HIS A 446 24.98 2.67 19.93
N ASN A 447 24.20 2.11 20.84
CA ASN A 447 23.18 1.14 20.49
C ASN A 447 22.22 1.79 19.48
N ALA A 448 22.04 1.18 18.30
CA ALA A 448 21.30 1.81 17.22
C ALA A 448 19.78 1.91 17.48
N VAL A 449 19.26 1.20 18.48
CA VAL A 449 17.84 1.19 18.87
C VAL A 449 17.63 2.08 20.11
N SER A 450 18.31 1.80 21.22
CA SER A 450 18.14 2.57 22.47
C SER A 450 18.85 3.92 22.47
N SER A 451 19.77 4.16 21.51
CA SER A 451 20.66 5.32 21.44
C SER A 451 21.64 5.47 22.61
N GLU A 452 21.69 4.48 23.52
CA GLU A 452 22.62 4.48 24.64
C GLU A 452 24.06 4.34 24.15
N LYS A 453 24.98 5.11 24.75
CA LYS A 453 26.40 5.06 24.39
C LYS A 453 27.00 3.69 24.69
N TYR A 454 27.83 3.18 23.79
CA TYR A 454 28.51 1.90 23.93
C TYR A 454 29.97 1.99 23.50
N THR A 455 30.87 1.40 24.29
CA THR A 455 32.29 1.30 23.96
C THR A 455 32.63 -0.13 23.55
N PRO A 456 33.02 -0.39 22.29
CA PRO A 456 33.51 -1.69 21.86
C PRO A 456 34.63 -2.23 22.76
N VAL A 457 34.59 -3.52 23.04
CA VAL A 457 35.55 -4.20 23.93
C VAL A 457 36.65 -4.85 23.11
N ARG A 458 37.89 -4.71 23.55
CA ARG A 458 39.03 -5.29 22.83
C ARG A 458 39.06 -6.82 22.98
N ASP A 459 39.24 -7.54 21.86
CA ASP A 459 39.38 -9.00 21.84
C ASP A 459 40.56 -9.44 20.97
N HIS A 460 41.61 -9.96 21.62
CA HIS A 460 42.82 -10.43 20.96
C HIS A 460 42.60 -11.72 20.14
N THR A 461 41.57 -12.49 20.47
CA THR A 461 41.24 -13.77 19.82
C THR A 461 40.49 -13.59 18.50
N LEU A 462 39.97 -12.39 18.23
CA LEU A 462 39.27 -12.09 16.98
C LEU A 462 40.17 -12.37 15.76
N SER A 463 39.66 -13.16 14.82
CA SER A 463 40.36 -13.47 13.57
C SER A 463 40.02 -12.41 12.52
N LEU A 464 41.05 -11.72 12.02
CA LEU A 464 40.94 -10.77 10.92
C LEU A 464 41.63 -11.38 9.69
N SER A 465 40.89 -11.46 8.58
CA SER A 465 41.46 -11.85 7.29
C SER A 465 41.59 -10.61 6.41
N PRO A 466 42.73 -10.41 5.74
CA PRO A 466 42.85 -9.41 4.70
C PRO A 466 42.08 -9.80 3.42
N GLN A 467 41.73 -11.06 3.22
CA GLN A 467 40.97 -11.52 2.06
C GLN A 467 39.47 -11.20 2.24
N HIS A 468 38.88 -10.52 1.26
CA HIS A 468 37.44 -10.27 1.20
C HIS A 468 36.68 -11.59 1.02
N LYS A 469 35.68 -11.83 1.87
CA LYS A 469 34.63 -12.83 1.64
C LYS A 469 33.36 -12.05 1.46
N LYS A 470 32.54 -12.34 0.44
CA LYS A 470 31.25 -11.68 0.21
C LYS A 470 30.48 -11.56 1.53
N ASN A 471 30.42 -10.35 2.07
CA ASN A 471 29.95 -9.96 3.38
C ASN A 471 28.81 -8.96 3.21
N ILE A 472 27.59 -9.49 3.19
CA ILE A 472 26.34 -8.71 3.21
C ILE A 472 26.16 -8.11 4.62
N VAL A 473 26.96 -7.13 4.99
CA VAL A 473 26.96 -6.56 6.33
C VAL A 473 26.90 -5.04 6.34
N TRP A 474 27.47 -4.37 5.32
CA TRP A 474 27.30 -2.93 5.16
C TRP A 474 25.86 -2.63 4.75
N TRP A 475 25.05 -2.31 5.76
CA TRP A 475 23.61 -2.22 5.63
C TRP A 475 23.15 -0.78 5.78
N ASP A 476 23.42 -0.01 4.73
CA ASP A 476 22.77 1.26 4.40
C ASP A 476 23.09 1.54 2.93
N PRO A 477 22.36 0.92 1.99
CA PRO A 477 22.72 1.00 0.59
C PRO A 477 22.61 2.43 0.03
N ASP A 478 21.82 3.30 0.67
CA ASP A 478 21.67 4.70 0.27
C ASP A 478 22.87 5.54 0.69
N SER A 479 23.50 5.22 1.82
CA SER A 479 24.72 5.91 2.26
C SER A 479 25.93 5.67 1.36
N TYR A 480 26.04 4.51 0.72
CA TYR A 480 27.27 4.09 0.03
C TYR A 480 27.17 3.99 -1.50
N ARG A 481 25.98 3.99 -2.09
CA ARG A 481 25.82 3.93 -3.56
C ARG A 481 25.82 5.32 -4.19
N THR A 482 26.37 5.42 -5.39
CA THR A 482 26.16 6.57 -6.27
C THR A 482 24.95 6.33 -7.15
N GLU A 483 24.40 7.43 -7.68
CA GLU A 483 23.32 7.38 -8.66
C GLU A 483 23.86 6.98 -10.03
N GLU A 484 23.24 5.98 -10.66
CA GLU A 484 23.53 5.56 -12.02
C GLU A 484 23.12 6.63 -13.01
N LYS A 485 24.00 6.94 -13.97
CA LYS A 485 23.71 7.94 -15.00
C LYS A 485 23.43 7.26 -16.33
N GLU A 486 22.19 7.29 -16.75
CA GLU A 486 21.78 6.89 -18.10
C GLU A 486 21.60 8.14 -18.97
N ILE A 487 22.08 8.10 -20.22
CA ILE A 487 21.99 9.25 -21.14
C ILE A 487 21.30 8.84 -22.43
N LEU A 488 20.23 9.55 -22.79
CA LEU A 488 19.56 9.49 -24.08
C LEU A 488 19.92 10.71 -24.92
N LYS A 489 20.33 10.48 -26.17
CA LYS A 489 20.71 11.53 -27.12
C LYS A 489 20.34 11.18 -28.56
N GLY A 490 19.97 12.18 -29.35
CA GLY A 490 19.66 12.02 -30.77
C GLY A 490 18.25 11.50 -31.02
N VAL A 491 18.08 10.50 -31.88
CA VAL A 491 16.79 9.83 -32.09
C VAL A 491 16.79 8.55 -31.28
N VAL A 492 15.84 8.42 -30.34
CA VAL A 492 15.71 7.26 -29.46
C VAL A 492 14.35 6.62 -29.68
N GLU A 493 14.32 5.32 -29.89
CA GLU A 493 13.09 4.56 -30.10
C GLU A 493 12.78 3.72 -28.86
N ILE A 494 11.56 3.87 -28.32
CA ILE A 494 11.05 3.08 -27.20
C ILE A 494 9.90 2.22 -27.72
N ASN A 495 10.21 0.96 -28.01
CA ASN A 495 9.29 0.02 -28.66
C ASN A 495 8.41 -0.78 -27.67
N SER A 496 8.76 -0.76 -26.39
CA SER A 496 8.01 -1.32 -25.28
C SER A 496 8.23 -0.47 -24.04
N THR A 497 7.39 -0.61 -23.01
CA THR A 497 7.57 0.12 -21.76
C THR A 497 9.00 -0.01 -21.24
N ARG A 498 9.65 1.12 -21.01
CA ARG A 498 10.98 1.21 -20.42
C ARG A 498 10.84 1.73 -18.99
N GLU A 499 11.30 0.93 -18.04
CA GLU A 499 11.38 1.32 -16.63
C GLU A 499 12.80 1.80 -16.29
N VAL A 500 12.88 2.87 -15.51
CA VAL A 500 14.09 3.38 -14.87
C VAL A 500 13.90 3.21 -13.37
N GLY A 501 14.66 2.28 -12.80
CA GLY A 501 14.51 1.89 -11.40
C GLY A 501 15.12 2.87 -10.39
N PRO A 502 15.09 2.52 -9.11
CA PRO A 502 15.68 3.30 -8.03
C PRO A 502 17.16 3.62 -8.29
N ARG A 503 17.61 4.78 -7.79
CA ARG A 503 19.02 5.23 -7.85
C ARG A 503 19.58 5.38 -9.27
N THR A 504 18.71 5.61 -10.25
CA THR A 504 19.12 5.93 -11.62
C THR A 504 18.63 7.32 -12.00
N ALA A 505 19.54 8.19 -12.44
CA ALA A 505 19.26 9.43 -13.13
C ALA A 505 19.24 9.18 -14.65
N LEU A 506 18.07 9.27 -15.24
CA LEU A 506 17.92 9.31 -16.69
C LEU A 506 18.05 10.76 -17.16
N THR A 507 19.12 11.06 -17.90
CA THR A 507 19.33 12.35 -18.56
C THR A 507 18.96 12.25 -20.04
N ILE A 508 18.10 13.16 -20.52
CA ILE A 508 17.76 13.29 -21.94
C ILE A 508 18.31 14.62 -22.46
N GLN A 509 19.31 14.54 -23.36
CA GLN A 509 20.06 15.71 -23.81
C GLN A 509 19.26 16.60 -24.78
N ALA A 510 19.64 17.88 -24.86
CA ALA A 510 19.07 18.86 -25.79
C ALA A 510 18.97 18.36 -27.24
N GLY A 511 17.82 18.57 -27.88
CA GLY A 511 17.53 18.20 -29.26
C GLY A 511 17.21 16.71 -29.47
N THR A 512 17.04 15.94 -28.40
CA THR A 512 16.64 14.53 -28.50
C THR A 512 15.18 14.38 -28.92
N THR A 513 14.91 13.46 -29.83
CA THR A 513 13.55 13.03 -30.19
C THR A 513 13.35 11.60 -29.74
N VAL A 514 12.46 11.41 -28.77
CA VAL A 514 12.04 10.11 -28.25
C VAL A 514 10.78 9.68 -28.99
N LYS A 515 10.90 8.64 -29.82
CA LYS A 515 9.81 8.06 -30.59
C LYS A 515 9.22 6.86 -29.85
N MET A 516 7.98 6.98 -29.39
CA MET A 516 7.29 5.98 -28.59
C MET A 516 6.37 5.12 -29.46
N ALA A 517 6.52 3.79 -29.40
CA ALA A 517 5.61 2.86 -30.09
C ALA A 517 4.20 2.84 -29.46
N PRO A 518 3.17 2.32 -30.16
CA PRO A 518 1.83 2.17 -29.60
C PRO A 518 1.80 1.51 -28.22
N GLY A 519 1.22 2.19 -27.24
CA GLY A 519 1.13 1.73 -25.83
C GLY A 519 2.45 1.72 -25.03
N ALA A 520 3.60 2.05 -25.64
CA ALA A 520 4.87 2.11 -24.92
C ALA A 520 4.90 3.28 -23.93
N SER A 521 5.48 3.05 -22.75
CA SER A 521 5.63 4.06 -21.70
C SER A 521 7.09 4.27 -21.32
N LEU A 522 7.43 5.46 -20.82
CA LEU A 522 8.69 5.70 -20.11
C LEU A 522 8.34 5.88 -18.63
N PHE A 523 8.77 4.93 -17.81
CA PHE A 523 8.37 4.84 -16.41
C PHE A 523 9.57 5.04 -15.49
N ILE A 524 9.59 6.13 -14.74
CA ILE A 524 10.63 6.43 -13.75
C ILE A 524 10.09 6.00 -12.39
N ASN A 525 10.62 4.92 -11.84
CA ASN A 525 10.12 4.27 -10.62
C ASN A 525 11.22 4.26 -9.56
N GLY A 526 11.22 5.26 -8.67
CA GLY A 526 12.25 5.47 -7.65
C GLY A 526 13.54 6.16 -8.14
N GLY A 527 13.73 6.27 -9.47
CA GLY A 527 14.81 7.05 -10.07
C GLY A 527 14.45 8.54 -10.22
N ARG A 528 15.27 9.31 -10.96
CA ARG A 528 14.94 10.68 -11.36
C ARG A 528 15.12 10.93 -12.85
N LEU A 529 14.37 11.89 -13.37
CA LEU A 529 14.42 12.30 -14.77
C LEU A 529 14.95 13.72 -14.89
N VAL A 530 15.96 13.89 -15.73
CA VAL A 530 16.53 15.20 -16.08
C VAL A 530 16.44 15.38 -17.60
N VAL A 531 15.59 16.27 -18.07
CA VAL A 531 15.46 16.60 -19.50
C VAL A 531 16.07 17.97 -19.74
N GLU A 532 17.21 17.99 -20.43
CA GLU A 532 18.06 19.17 -20.64
C GLU A 532 17.75 19.86 -21.98
N GLY A 533 16.46 20.05 -22.30
CA GLY A 533 16.07 20.78 -23.51
C GLY A 533 16.43 22.25 -23.41
N THR A 534 16.69 22.88 -24.57
CA THR A 534 16.83 24.33 -24.69
C THR A 534 15.81 24.90 -25.67
N GLU A 535 15.64 26.22 -25.70
CA GLU A 535 14.76 26.89 -26.66
C GLU A 535 15.11 26.55 -28.11
N ASP A 536 16.39 26.57 -28.46
CA ASP A 536 16.87 26.23 -29.81
C ASP A 536 16.84 24.73 -30.11
N ARG A 537 16.96 23.90 -29.06
CA ARG A 537 17.07 22.44 -29.17
C ARG A 537 16.15 21.76 -28.14
N PRO A 538 14.83 21.83 -28.33
CA PRO A 538 13.88 21.23 -27.41
C PRO A 538 13.94 19.69 -27.48
N VAL A 539 13.57 19.03 -26.39
CA VAL A 539 13.37 17.58 -26.37
C VAL A 539 11.93 17.27 -26.76
N ARG A 540 11.71 16.25 -27.60
CA ARG A 540 10.39 15.90 -28.14
C ARG A 540 10.03 14.46 -27.86
N PHE A 541 8.87 14.24 -27.27
CA PHE A 541 8.23 12.93 -27.16
C PHE A 541 7.10 12.85 -28.20
N VAL A 542 7.23 11.91 -29.13
CA VAL A 542 6.32 11.77 -30.27
C VAL A 542 5.87 10.32 -30.43
N SER A 543 4.66 10.12 -30.94
CA SER A 543 4.19 8.78 -31.33
C SER A 543 4.89 8.31 -32.60
N GLN A 544 5.26 7.04 -32.65
CA GLN A 544 5.64 6.36 -33.90
C GLN A 544 4.42 6.17 -34.83
N ASP A 545 3.21 6.05 -34.25
CA ASP A 545 1.93 5.90 -34.95
C ASP A 545 0.94 6.95 -34.40
N PRO A 546 0.70 8.07 -35.10
CA PRO A 546 -0.17 9.14 -34.64
C PRO A 546 -1.63 8.72 -34.40
N GLU A 547 -2.11 7.63 -34.99
CA GLU A 547 -3.50 7.17 -34.83
C GLU A 547 -3.71 6.35 -33.56
N LYS A 548 -2.64 5.68 -33.07
CA LYS A 548 -2.73 4.79 -31.90
C LYS A 548 -2.26 5.43 -30.61
N GLY A 549 -1.39 6.43 -30.69
CA GLY A 549 -0.76 7.06 -29.53
C GLY A 549 0.13 6.12 -28.73
N TRP A 550 0.91 6.67 -27.80
CA TRP A 550 1.73 5.92 -26.85
C TRP A 550 1.11 5.97 -25.45
N GLY A 551 1.73 5.26 -24.50
CA GLY A 551 1.26 5.18 -23.11
C GLY A 551 1.52 6.47 -22.34
N VAL A 552 2.39 6.41 -21.33
CA VAL A 552 2.62 7.52 -20.39
C VAL A 552 4.09 7.80 -20.15
N LEU A 553 4.41 9.07 -19.88
CA LEU A 553 5.64 9.45 -19.18
C LEU A 553 5.28 9.52 -17.70
N ALA A 554 5.53 8.43 -16.99
CA ALA A 554 5.13 8.28 -15.59
C ALA A 554 6.34 8.42 -14.68
N LEU A 555 6.18 9.16 -13.59
CA LEU A 555 7.15 9.27 -12.51
C LEU A 555 6.47 8.83 -11.21
N ARG A 556 7.04 7.81 -10.55
CA ARG A 556 6.60 7.28 -9.25
C ARG A 556 7.76 7.28 -8.28
N ASN A 557 7.53 7.75 -7.04
CA ASN A 557 8.58 7.84 -6.00
C ASN A 557 9.83 8.58 -6.50
N SER A 558 9.64 9.56 -7.39
CA SER A 558 10.73 10.25 -8.09
C SER A 558 10.86 11.66 -7.55
N ASN A 559 11.98 11.93 -6.87
CA ASN A 559 12.23 13.21 -6.25
C ASN A 559 13.27 14.03 -7.02
N ASN A 560 13.04 15.35 -7.07
CA ASN A 560 13.92 16.32 -7.74
C ASN A 560 14.09 16.09 -9.25
N SER A 561 13.03 15.64 -9.93
CA SER A 561 13.03 15.54 -11.40
C SER A 561 12.89 16.93 -12.05
N LEU A 562 13.55 17.13 -13.19
CA LEU A 562 13.59 18.40 -13.92
C LEU A 562 13.29 18.17 -15.41
N LEU A 563 12.30 18.89 -15.94
CA LEU A 563 11.98 18.89 -17.37
C LEU A 563 12.11 20.32 -17.92
N GLU A 564 13.08 20.57 -18.78
CA GLU A 564 13.28 21.87 -19.44
C GLU A 564 13.06 21.77 -20.96
N HIS A 565 12.28 22.71 -21.52
CA HIS A 565 11.98 22.82 -22.96
C HIS A 565 11.58 21.49 -23.62
N VAL A 566 10.52 20.89 -23.09
CA VAL A 566 10.01 19.59 -23.53
C VAL A 566 8.70 19.78 -24.29
N THR A 567 8.51 19.05 -25.39
CA THR A 567 7.21 18.93 -26.08
C THR A 567 6.75 17.48 -26.04
N LEU A 568 5.53 17.24 -25.55
CA LEU A 568 4.89 15.93 -25.52
C LEU A 568 3.64 15.95 -26.39
N SER A 569 3.49 14.93 -27.25
CA SER A 569 2.33 14.76 -28.13
C SER A 569 2.00 13.30 -28.36
N GLY A 570 0.71 12.97 -28.40
CA GLY A 570 0.21 11.61 -28.69
C GLY A 570 0.35 10.61 -27.54
N GLY A 571 0.62 11.06 -26.31
CA GLY A 571 0.54 10.23 -25.12
C GLY A 571 -0.91 10.04 -24.68
N THR A 572 -1.17 9.02 -23.87
CA THR A 572 -2.50 8.66 -23.40
C THR A 572 -2.46 8.26 -21.92
N ARG A 573 -2.91 7.05 -21.59
CA ARG A 573 -2.91 6.48 -20.25
C ARG A 573 -2.28 5.09 -20.29
N ALA A 574 -1.77 4.63 -19.16
CA ALA A 574 -1.27 3.27 -19.02
C ALA A 574 -1.52 2.76 -17.61
N ARG A 575 -1.63 1.43 -17.46
CA ARG A 575 -1.53 0.77 -16.16
C ARG A 575 -0.14 0.19 -16.04
N LEU A 576 0.63 0.66 -15.07
CA LEU A 576 2.02 0.26 -14.82
C LEU A 576 2.15 -0.18 -13.37
N ASP A 577 2.75 -1.34 -13.13
CA ASP A 577 2.86 -1.95 -11.79
C ASP A 577 1.53 -1.91 -11.01
N PHE A 578 0.48 -2.35 -11.69
CA PHE A 578 -0.90 -2.43 -11.18
C PHE A 578 -1.57 -1.08 -10.84
N VAL A 579 -0.89 0.05 -11.05
CA VAL A 579 -1.38 1.41 -10.81
C VAL A 579 -1.80 2.08 -12.12
N ASP A 580 -2.93 2.78 -12.12
CA ASP A 580 -3.41 3.54 -13.27
C ASP A 580 -2.75 4.93 -13.35
N TYR A 581 -2.21 5.26 -14.53
CA TYR A 581 -1.66 6.56 -14.88
C TYR A 581 -2.53 7.17 -15.97
N GLU A 582 -3.28 8.20 -15.61
CA GLU A 582 -4.45 8.60 -16.40
C GLU A 582 -4.18 9.66 -17.48
N GLY A 583 -3.00 10.29 -17.52
CA GLY A 583 -2.66 11.31 -18.52
C GLY A 583 -1.25 11.13 -19.08
N ALA A 584 -0.97 11.69 -20.26
CA ALA A 584 0.30 11.51 -20.97
C ALA A 584 1.56 11.86 -20.14
N LEU A 585 1.42 12.73 -19.13
CA LEU A 585 2.45 13.05 -18.16
C LEU A 585 1.89 12.91 -16.75
N SER A 586 2.40 11.93 -15.99
CA SER A 586 1.84 11.56 -14.68
C SER A 586 2.90 11.50 -13.58
N PHE A 587 2.56 12.01 -12.40
CA PHE A 587 3.42 12.04 -11.22
C PHE A 587 2.70 11.43 -10.02
N HIS A 588 3.26 10.39 -9.40
CA HIS A 588 2.74 9.74 -8.20
C HIS A 588 3.83 9.77 -7.11
N GLU A 589 3.53 10.23 -5.89
CA GLU A 589 4.51 10.30 -4.78
C GLU A 589 5.84 10.97 -5.19
N SER A 590 5.77 12.05 -5.99
CA SER A 590 6.92 12.61 -6.69
C SER A 590 7.06 14.12 -6.53
N THR A 591 8.29 14.62 -6.68
CA THR A 591 8.59 16.06 -6.73
C THR A 591 9.29 16.41 -8.03
N ALA A 592 8.77 17.39 -8.77
CA ALA A 592 9.34 17.78 -10.05
C ALA A 592 9.18 19.28 -10.38
N THR A 593 10.13 19.79 -11.16
CA THR A 593 10.09 21.13 -11.75
C THR A 593 9.97 21.02 -13.27
N LEU A 594 8.95 21.66 -13.84
CA LEU A 594 8.69 21.70 -15.27
C LEU A 594 8.84 23.14 -15.76
N ARG A 595 9.76 23.37 -16.69
CA ARG A 595 10.03 24.68 -17.29
C ARG A 595 9.86 24.63 -18.79
N SER A 596 9.02 25.50 -19.32
CA SER A 596 8.76 25.59 -20.76
C SER A 596 8.31 24.24 -21.34
N VAL A 597 7.50 23.47 -20.59
CA VAL A 597 6.92 22.20 -21.06
C VAL A 597 5.65 22.47 -21.85
N VAL A 598 5.53 21.85 -23.02
CA VAL A 598 4.36 21.90 -23.90
C VAL A 598 3.70 20.52 -23.96
N LEU A 599 2.43 20.43 -23.56
CA LEU A 599 1.63 19.21 -23.64
C LEU A 599 0.50 19.39 -24.67
N LEU A 600 0.46 18.53 -25.68
CA LEU A 600 -0.48 18.61 -26.80
C LEU A 600 -1.43 17.42 -26.81
N GLY A 601 -2.73 17.71 -26.69
CA GLY A 601 -3.82 16.74 -26.89
C GLY A 601 -4.18 15.90 -25.66
N ASP A 602 -3.58 16.15 -24.51
CA ASP A 602 -3.85 15.43 -23.26
C ASP A 602 -3.59 16.31 -22.01
N TYR A 603 -3.63 15.73 -20.81
CA TYR A 603 -3.46 16.42 -19.53
C TYR A 603 -2.33 15.85 -18.67
N LEU A 604 -1.90 16.66 -17.71
CA LEU A 604 -0.98 16.28 -16.64
C LEU A 604 -1.78 15.68 -15.48
N SER A 605 -1.34 14.56 -14.90
CA SER A 605 -1.89 14.07 -13.63
C SER A 605 -0.84 14.10 -12.50
N ALA A 606 -1.28 14.44 -11.29
CA ALA A 606 -0.43 14.48 -10.11
C ALA A 606 -1.16 13.90 -8.90
N ARG A 607 -0.58 12.88 -8.28
CA ARG A 607 -1.08 12.22 -7.07
C ARG A 607 -0.02 12.23 -5.99
N ASP A 608 -0.36 12.67 -4.78
CA ASP A 608 0.57 12.72 -3.63
C ASP A 608 1.91 13.41 -3.98
N SER A 609 1.86 14.40 -4.85
CA SER A 609 3.03 14.97 -5.52
C SER A 609 3.10 16.48 -5.34
N THR A 610 4.32 17.03 -5.42
CA THR A 610 4.54 18.49 -5.43
C THR A 610 5.23 18.91 -6.71
N LEU A 611 4.55 19.72 -7.54
CA LEU A 611 5.04 20.15 -8.84
C LEU A 611 5.20 21.67 -8.92
N SER A 612 6.29 22.14 -9.52
CA SER A 612 6.49 23.53 -9.91
C SER A 612 6.43 23.66 -11.42
N LEU A 613 5.50 24.46 -11.94
CA LEU A 613 5.27 24.67 -13.37
C LEU A 613 5.62 26.11 -13.75
N GLU A 614 6.63 26.30 -14.59
CA GLU A 614 7.09 27.62 -15.02
C GLU A 614 6.99 27.73 -16.55
N LYS A 615 6.28 28.74 -17.05
CA LYS A 615 6.12 29.02 -18.49
C LYS A 615 5.64 27.82 -19.33
N CYS A 616 4.88 26.91 -18.73
CA CYS A 616 4.35 25.74 -19.43
C CYS A 616 3.16 26.12 -20.34
N ARG A 617 2.86 25.30 -21.35
CA ARG A 617 1.70 25.47 -22.23
C ARG A 617 0.97 24.14 -22.41
N PHE A 618 -0.29 24.07 -22.01
CA PHE A 618 -1.12 22.89 -22.16
C PHE A 618 -2.24 23.16 -23.16
N GLU A 619 -2.36 22.32 -24.18
CA GLU A 619 -3.29 22.48 -25.28
C GLU A 619 -4.16 21.24 -25.41
N ASN A 620 -5.47 21.40 -25.25
CA ASN A 620 -6.39 20.27 -25.27
C ASN A 620 -7.74 20.68 -25.90
N ILE A 621 -8.41 19.72 -26.55
CA ILE A 621 -9.79 19.89 -27.06
C ILE A 621 -10.81 19.91 -25.92
N PHE A 622 -10.46 19.32 -24.77
CA PHE A 622 -11.26 19.36 -23.56
C PHE A 622 -10.71 20.38 -22.56
N PRO A 623 -11.56 21.03 -21.75
CA PRO A 623 -11.12 22.01 -20.75
C PRO A 623 -10.48 21.36 -19.49
N PHE A 624 -9.76 20.24 -19.66
CA PHE A 624 -9.06 19.52 -18.61
C PHE A 624 -7.56 19.47 -18.94
N TYR A 625 -6.73 20.06 -18.08
CA TYR A 625 -5.30 20.24 -18.33
C TYR A 625 -4.41 19.65 -17.24
N ILE A 626 -4.89 19.70 -15.99
CA ILE A 626 -4.18 19.20 -14.82
C ILE A 626 -5.22 18.51 -13.94
N ARG A 627 -4.99 17.24 -13.60
CA ARG A 627 -5.76 16.48 -12.62
C ARG A 627 -4.91 16.25 -11.38
N THR A 628 -5.48 16.51 -10.21
CA THR A 628 -4.74 16.41 -8.94
C THR A 628 -5.48 15.57 -7.92
N GLU A 629 -4.74 14.76 -7.16
CA GLU A 629 -5.23 14.02 -6.00
C GLU A 629 -4.20 14.13 -4.87
N ASN A 630 -4.55 14.81 -3.78
CA ASN A 630 -3.61 15.14 -2.69
C ASN A 630 -2.26 15.75 -3.18
N ALA A 631 -2.28 16.51 -4.28
CA ALA A 631 -1.09 17.09 -4.90
C ALA A 631 -1.05 18.62 -4.76
N ARG A 632 0.17 19.18 -4.68
CA ARG A 632 0.42 20.62 -4.63
C ARG A 632 1.04 21.08 -5.95
N ILE A 633 0.39 22.03 -6.63
CA ILE A 633 0.86 22.56 -7.91
C ILE A 633 1.13 24.06 -7.77
N HIS A 634 2.36 24.48 -8.06
CA HIS A 634 2.75 25.88 -8.10
C HIS A 634 2.92 26.33 -9.56
N GLU A 635 2.00 27.15 -10.07
CA GLU A 635 2.03 27.63 -11.47
C GLU A 635 2.57 29.07 -11.57
N LYS A 636 3.53 29.30 -12.48
CA LYS A 636 4.07 30.62 -12.82
C LYS A 636 4.16 30.80 -14.33
N GLY A 637 3.24 31.56 -14.90
CA GLY A 637 3.22 31.85 -16.34
C GLY A 637 2.78 30.68 -17.23
N THR A 638 2.09 29.68 -16.64
CA THR A 638 1.51 28.55 -17.37
C THR A 638 0.30 29.00 -18.19
N LYS A 639 0.22 28.60 -19.47
CA LYS A 639 -0.88 28.89 -20.39
C LYS A 639 -1.72 27.63 -20.65
N LYS A 640 -3.04 27.75 -20.59
CA LYS A 640 -4.00 26.68 -20.89
C LYS A 640 -4.81 27.11 -22.13
N VAL A 641 -4.75 26.34 -23.21
CA VAL A 641 -5.32 26.70 -24.51
C VAL A 641 -6.32 25.63 -24.93
N ASN A 642 -7.59 26.03 -25.06
CA ASN A 642 -8.60 25.15 -25.64
C ASN A 642 -8.39 25.14 -27.15
N LEU A 643 -8.08 23.98 -27.70
CA LEU A 643 -8.05 23.79 -29.13
C LEU A 643 -9.49 23.70 -29.64
N PRO A 644 -9.82 24.31 -30.79
CA PRO A 644 -11.11 24.12 -31.40
C PRO A 644 -11.30 22.62 -31.66
N ALA A 645 -12.46 22.08 -31.27
CA ALA A 645 -12.85 20.71 -31.57
C ALA A 645 -12.94 20.56 -33.10
N THR A 646 -11.81 20.24 -33.70
CA THR A 646 -11.72 19.90 -35.11
C THR A 646 -12.03 18.42 -35.16
N LEU A 647 -13.31 18.09 -35.28
CA LEU A 647 -13.69 16.78 -35.78
C LEU A 647 -12.95 16.62 -37.12
N PRO A 648 -12.03 15.64 -37.28
CA PRO A 648 -11.43 15.42 -38.57
C PRO A 648 -12.57 15.17 -39.56
N LYS A 649 -12.58 15.91 -40.67
CA LYS A 649 -13.64 15.81 -41.69
C LYS A 649 -13.85 14.38 -42.20
N SER A 650 -12.86 13.49 -41.98
CA SER A 650 -12.98 12.05 -42.23
C SER A 650 -14.10 11.39 -41.41
N ILE A 651 -14.32 11.74 -40.14
CA ILE A 651 -15.38 11.14 -39.30
C ILE A 651 -16.79 11.45 -39.82
N LEU A 652 -16.98 12.60 -40.50
CA LEU A 652 -18.27 12.96 -41.10
C LEU A 652 -18.60 12.12 -42.35
N GLY A 653 -17.61 11.42 -42.92
CA GLY A 653 -17.76 10.52 -44.06
C GLY A 653 -17.56 9.04 -43.71
N GLU A 654 -17.14 8.71 -42.49
CA GLU A 654 -17.08 7.34 -42.00
C GLU A 654 -18.53 6.80 -41.86
N PRO A 655 -18.85 5.61 -42.39
CA PRO A 655 -20.12 4.98 -42.08
C PRO A 655 -20.22 4.85 -40.57
N GLY A 656 -21.28 5.44 -39.99
CA GLY A 656 -21.48 5.35 -38.55
C GLY A 656 -21.37 3.89 -38.14
N PHE A 657 -20.56 3.60 -37.13
CA PHE A 657 -20.54 2.27 -36.51
C PHE A 657 -21.93 2.04 -35.91
N GLY A 658 -22.82 1.49 -36.74
CA GLY A 658 -24.06 0.92 -36.30
C GLY A 658 -23.67 -0.14 -35.29
N THR A 659 -24.07 0.05 -34.04
CA THR A 659 -24.05 -1.06 -33.11
C THR A 659 -24.92 -2.15 -33.69
N SER A 660 -24.35 -3.33 -33.91
CA SER A 660 -25.06 -4.42 -34.58
C SER A 660 -26.44 -4.65 -33.96
N ALA A 661 -27.41 -5.13 -34.74
CA ALA A 661 -28.72 -5.51 -34.20
C ALA A 661 -28.55 -6.39 -32.93
N ARG A 662 -29.26 -6.02 -31.85
CA ARG A 662 -29.13 -6.66 -30.53
C ARG A 662 -30.46 -7.25 -30.11
N ALA A 663 -30.42 -8.44 -29.50
CA ALA A 663 -31.50 -8.85 -28.62
C ALA A 663 -31.28 -8.13 -27.29
N GLU A 664 -32.15 -7.18 -26.98
CA GLU A 664 -32.23 -6.55 -25.65
C GLU A 664 -33.66 -6.63 -25.14
N ARG A 665 -33.84 -6.93 -23.85
CA ARG A 665 -35.13 -6.75 -23.20
C ARG A 665 -35.22 -5.29 -22.78
N GLU A 666 -35.98 -4.49 -23.54
CA GLU A 666 -36.21 -3.09 -23.22
C GLU A 666 -37.54 -2.92 -22.48
N PHE A 667 -37.48 -2.48 -21.23
CA PHE A 667 -38.63 -2.01 -20.49
C PHE A 667 -38.68 -0.50 -20.62
N LYS A 668 -39.81 0.02 -21.06
CA LYS A 668 -39.99 1.44 -21.35
C LYS A 668 -41.18 1.99 -20.61
N TYR A 669 -40.94 2.96 -19.75
CA TYR A 669 -41.98 3.82 -19.22
C TYR A 669 -41.94 5.14 -19.96
N THR A 670 -43.01 5.47 -20.69
CA THR A 670 -43.11 6.68 -21.49
C THR A 670 -44.12 7.64 -20.87
N LEU A 671 -43.70 8.87 -20.62
CA LEU A 671 -44.63 9.96 -20.38
C LEU A 671 -44.90 10.67 -21.71
N ARG A 672 -46.15 10.61 -22.18
CA ARG A 672 -46.64 11.33 -23.35
C ARG A 672 -47.67 12.36 -22.90
N ALA A 673 -47.46 13.60 -23.29
CA ALA A 673 -48.44 14.68 -23.18
C ALA A 673 -48.28 15.59 -24.41
N ASP A 674 -49.36 16.24 -24.82
CA ASP A 674 -49.33 17.19 -25.95
C ASP A 674 -48.41 18.39 -25.66
N ASP A 675 -48.21 18.68 -24.37
CA ASP A 675 -47.31 19.72 -23.88
C ASP A 675 -46.78 19.39 -22.48
N LEU A 676 -45.55 18.86 -22.40
CA LEU A 676 -44.88 18.52 -21.14
C LEU A 676 -44.45 19.75 -20.32
N SER A 677 -44.48 20.94 -20.93
CA SER A 677 -44.15 22.22 -20.29
C SER A 677 -45.10 22.62 -19.15
N LYS A 678 -46.29 22.01 -19.11
CA LYS A 678 -47.35 22.27 -18.12
C LYS A 678 -47.11 21.58 -16.77
N TYR A 679 -46.05 20.78 -16.64
CA TYR A 679 -45.70 20.05 -15.42
C TYR A 679 -44.41 20.60 -14.82
N LYS A 680 -44.31 20.66 -13.49
CA LYS A 680 -43.03 20.98 -12.84
C LYS A 680 -42.07 19.79 -12.94
N LEU A 681 -40.78 20.07 -13.08
CA LEU A 681 -39.73 19.04 -13.20
C LEU A 681 -39.76 18.06 -12.02
N ASP A 682 -39.92 18.58 -10.80
CA ASP A 682 -40.04 17.76 -9.59
C ASP A 682 -41.26 16.83 -9.60
N ASP A 683 -42.37 17.26 -10.21
CA ASP A 683 -43.59 16.44 -10.30
C ASP A 683 -43.42 15.31 -11.31
N LEU A 684 -42.73 15.58 -12.43
CA LEU A 684 -42.35 14.57 -13.41
C LEU A 684 -41.35 13.57 -12.79
N ALA A 685 -40.35 14.06 -12.06
CA ALA A 685 -39.36 13.23 -11.37
C ALA A 685 -39.99 12.33 -10.29
N LYS A 686 -40.88 12.88 -9.47
CA LYS A 686 -41.64 12.10 -8.46
C LYS A 686 -42.55 11.06 -9.08
N ARG A 687 -43.22 11.38 -10.21
CA ARG A 687 -44.05 10.41 -10.95
C ARG A 687 -43.20 9.28 -11.52
N LEU A 688 -42.02 9.58 -12.05
CA LEU A 688 -41.07 8.58 -12.55
C LEU A 688 -40.53 7.70 -11.42
N GLN A 689 -40.08 8.28 -10.30
CA GLN A 689 -39.63 7.54 -9.12
C GLN A 689 -40.72 6.63 -8.55
N LYS A 690 -41.97 7.12 -8.46
CA LYS A 690 -43.09 6.32 -7.97
C LYS A 690 -43.44 5.15 -8.89
N ALA A 691 -43.32 5.33 -10.20
CA ALA A 691 -43.52 4.25 -11.18
C ALA A 691 -42.43 3.16 -11.06
N LEU A 692 -41.19 3.56 -10.73
CA LEU A 692 -40.07 2.64 -10.50
C LEU A 692 -40.22 1.86 -9.19
N ALA A 693 -40.51 2.56 -8.10
CA ALA A 693 -40.72 1.94 -6.78
C ALA A 693 -41.88 0.93 -6.80
N LYS A 694 -42.93 1.18 -7.58
CA LYS A 694 -44.10 0.28 -7.69
C LYS A 694 -43.84 -0.98 -8.53
N LYS A 695 -42.73 -1.06 -9.27
CA LYS A 695 -42.35 -2.21 -10.12
C LYS A 695 -41.14 -2.99 -9.61
N GLY A 696 -40.45 -2.50 -8.57
CA GLY A 696 -39.24 -3.12 -8.00
C GLY A 696 -39.50 -4.27 -7.01
N ASP A 697 -40.74 -4.57 -6.65
CA ASP A 697 -41.07 -5.43 -5.50
C ASP A 697 -41.92 -6.67 -5.83
N ASP A 698 -41.95 -7.13 -7.08
CA ASP A 698 -42.73 -8.33 -7.44
C ASP A 698 -41.90 -9.39 -8.15
N ARG A 699 -41.98 -10.62 -7.63
CA ARG A 699 -41.36 -11.85 -8.16
C ARG A 699 -42.04 -12.32 -9.46
N GLN A 700 -42.50 -11.41 -10.32
CA GLN A 700 -43.04 -11.77 -11.62
C GLN A 700 -41.91 -12.13 -12.58
N VAL A 701 -42.07 -13.28 -13.25
CA VAL A 701 -41.28 -13.65 -14.41
C VAL A 701 -41.52 -12.57 -15.48
N TRP A 702 -40.46 -11.82 -15.79
CA TRP A 702 -40.48 -10.73 -16.74
C TRP A 702 -40.58 -11.30 -18.17
N ASN A 703 -41.77 -11.34 -18.75
CA ASN A 703 -41.97 -11.76 -20.14
C ASN A 703 -41.66 -10.61 -21.11
N ALA A 704 -40.88 -10.92 -22.16
CA ALA A 704 -40.61 -9.99 -23.26
C ALA A 704 -41.91 -9.66 -24.02
N PRO A 705 -42.03 -8.46 -24.64
CA PRO A 705 -43.13 -8.16 -25.56
C PRO A 705 -43.10 -9.09 -26.77
N GLN A 706 -44.28 -9.48 -27.27
CA GLN A 706 -44.50 -10.44 -28.35
C GLN A 706 -44.13 -9.92 -29.77
N PHE A 707 -43.29 -8.89 -29.89
CA PHE A 707 -43.02 -8.17 -31.15
C PHE A 707 -41.64 -8.42 -31.76
N THR A 708 -41.01 -9.55 -31.44
CA THR A 708 -39.88 -10.04 -32.23
C THR A 708 -40.41 -10.54 -33.58
N GLN A 709 -39.83 -10.10 -34.71
CA GLN A 709 -40.15 -10.47 -36.11
C GLN A 709 -41.11 -9.56 -36.91
N THR A 710 -41.30 -8.30 -36.55
CA THR A 710 -41.95 -7.33 -37.46
C THR A 710 -40.96 -6.77 -38.48
N ASP A 711 -41.35 -6.72 -39.75
CA ASP A 711 -40.60 -6.06 -40.82
C ASP A 711 -40.42 -4.57 -40.53
N TYR A 712 -39.20 -4.07 -40.75
CA TYR A 712 -38.87 -2.65 -40.68
C TYR A 712 -38.98 -2.04 -42.07
N TYR A 713 -39.57 -0.85 -42.19
CA TYR A 713 -39.54 -0.05 -43.41
C TYR A 713 -38.65 1.18 -43.18
N ILE A 714 -37.98 1.62 -44.24
CA ILE A 714 -37.31 2.92 -44.27
C ILE A 714 -38.37 3.95 -44.64
N ASP A 715 -38.50 4.98 -43.82
CA ASP A 715 -39.34 6.13 -44.11
C ASP A 715 -38.50 7.11 -44.93
N ASP A 716 -38.92 7.41 -46.16
CA ASP A 716 -38.19 8.29 -47.09
C ASP A 716 -38.32 9.78 -46.69
N ASP A 717 -39.28 10.11 -45.82
CA ASP A 717 -39.48 11.45 -45.26
C ASP A 717 -38.72 11.61 -43.93
N THR A 718 -37.40 11.78 -44.01
CA THR A 718 -36.57 11.96 -42.79
C THR A 718 -36.62 13.39 -42.25
N GLU A 719 -37.19 13.57 -41.04
CA GLU A 719 -36.98 14.77 -40.23
C GLU A 719 -35.80 14.58 -39.26
N ASP A 720 -35.07 15.66 -38.96
CA ASP A 720 -34.03 15.69 -37.92
C ASP A 720 -34.61 15.34 -36.55
N PHE A 721 -34.44 14.10 -36.10
CA PHE A 721 -34.82 13.72 -34.74
C PHE A 721 -33.62 13.85 -33.78
N VAL A 722 -33.79 14.64 -32.73
CA VAL A 722 -32.73 14.87 -31.73
C VAL A 722 -33.13 14.27 -30.41
N PHE A 723 -32.25 13.44 -29.85
CA PHE A 723 -32.42 12.87 -28.52
C PHE A 723 -31.17 13.07 -27.67
N ARG A 724 -31.38 13.23 -26.35
CA ARG A 724 -30.33 13.21 -25.34
C ARG A 724 -30.56 12.01 -24.43
N ASP A 725 -29.60 11.10 -24.41
CA ASP A 725 -29.60 9.95 -23.51
C ASP A 725 -28.74 10.27 -22.28
N ILE A 726 -29.32 10.08 -21.10
CA ILE A 726 -28.63 10.21 -19.81
C ILE A 726 -28.66 8.82 -19.18
N TYR A 727 -27.48 8.22 -19.04
CA TYR A 727 -27.29 6.99 -18.30
C TYR A 727 -26.99 7.34 -16.85
N PHE A 728 -27.59 6.59 -15.92
CA PHE A 728 -27.38 6.80 -14.50
C PHE A 728 -27.48 5.48 -13.77
N ASP A 729 -26.76 5.39 -12.67
CA ASP A 729 -26.88 4.31 -11.71
C ASP A 729 -27.94 4.65 -10.68
N THR A 730 -28.61 3.62 -10.17
CA THR A 730 -29.48 3.74 -9.00
C THR A 730 -28.64 3.56 -7.73
N PRO A 731 -29.07 4.08 -6.57
CA PRO A 731 -28.36 3.87 -5.30
C PRO A 731 -28.32 2.41 -4.81
N ASP A 732 -28.99 1.51 -5.52
CA ASP A 732 -28.98 0.06 -5.28
C ASP A 732 -27.99 -0.64 -6.24
N ASP A 733 -27.67 -1.90 -5.96
CA ASP A 733 -26.78 -2.69 -6.81
C ASP A 733 -27.51 -3.44 -7.94
N HIS A 734 -28.76 -3.07 -8.26
CA HIS A 734 -29.55 -3.77 -9.27
C HIS A 734 -28.97 -3.63 -10.67
N ALA A 735 -28.50 -2.43 -11.05
CA ALA A 735 -27.86 -2.19 -12.35
C ALA A 735 -26.69 -3.18 -12.58
N TYR A 736 -25.93 -3.42 -11.50
CA TYR A 736 -24.77 -4.29 -11.48
C TYR A 736 -25.13 -5.78 -11.39
N ARG A 737 -25.92 -6.20 -10.40
CA ARG A 737 -26.28 -7.62 -10.16
C ARG A 737 -27.16 -8.24 -11.24
N LYS A 738 -27.97 -7.43 -11.92
CA LYS A 738 -28.98 -7.90 -12.88
C LYS A 738 -28.67 -7.49 -14.33
N GLN A 739 -27.47 -6.93 -14.58
CA GLN A 739 -27.05 -6.41 -15.89
C GLN A 739 -28.11 -5.47 -16.50
N VAL A 740 -28.57 -4.51 -15.69
CA VAL A 740 -29.61 -3.55 -16.08
C VAL A 740 -28.95 -2.21 -16.36
N SER A 741 -29.12 -1.68 -17.57
CA SER A 741 -28.76 -0.29 -17.86
C SER A 741 -30.01 0.59 -17.75
N TYR A 742 -29.97 1.57 -16.85
CA TYR A 742 -31.01 2.59 -16.76
C TYR A 742 -30.65 3.79 -17.63
N ARG A 743 -31.67 4.30 -18.34
CA ARG A 743 -31.53 5.43 -19.25
C ARG A 743 -32.74 6.34 -19.16
N LEU A 744 -32.48 7.64 -19.11
CA LEU A 744 -33.45 8.69 -19.34
C LEU A 744 -33.19 9.28 -20.72
N ARG A 745 -34.18 9.19 -21.60
CA ARG A 745 -34.12 9.69 -22.96
C ARG A 745 -35.07 10.86 -23.14
N ASN A 746 -34.51 11.99 -23.54
CA ASN A 746 -35.22 13.22 -23.82
C ASN A 746 -35.31 13.39 -25.34
N ARG A 747 -36.50 13.55 -25.90
CA ARG A 747 -36.68 13.77 -27.35
C ARG A 747 -37.15 15.18 -27.65
N TYR A 748 -36.50 15.79 -28.63
CA TYR A 748 -36.75 17.15 -29.08
C TYR A 748 -37.25 17.14 -30.51
N LYS A 749 -38.10 18.11 -30.86
CA LYS A 749 -38.65 18.24 -32.23
C LYS A 749 -37.59 18.58 -33.29
N GLY A 750 -36.34 18.87 -32.87
CA GLY A 750 -35.20 19.12 -33.75
C GLY A 750 -34.01 19.75 -33.02
N TRP A 751 -32.90 19.95 -33.74
CA TRP A 751 -31.64 20.46 -33.17
C TRP A 751 -31.74 21.86 -32.56
N LYS A 752 -32.62 22.70 -33.11
CA LYS A 752 -32.88 24.05 -32.59
C LYS A 752 -33.45 24.00 -31.16
N ALA A 753 -34.48 23.19 -30.94
CA ALA A 753 -35.12 23.02 -29.62
C ALA A 753 -34.15 22.45 -28.58
N TYR A 754 -33.33 21.47 -28.98
CA TYR A 754 -32.29 20.93 -28.09
C TYR A 754 -31.27 22.00 -27.65
N LYS A 755 -30.73 22.79 -28.58
CA LYS A 755 -29.77 23.85 -28.25
C LYS A 755 -30.36 24.93 -27.35
N LEU A 756 -31.64 25.27 -27.55
CA LEU A 756 -32.37 26.21 -26.69
C LEU A 756 -32.54 25.63 -25.27
N HIS A 757 -32.95 24.37 -25.16
CA HIS A 757 -33.05 23.67 -23.87
C HIS A 757 -31.73 23.66 -23.09
N VAL A 758 -30.60 23.36 -23.75
CA VAL A 758 -29.28 23.35 -23.09
C VAL A 758 -28.89 24.72 -22.53
N LYS A 759 -29.24 25.80 -23.25
CA LYS A 759 -28.93 27.18 -22.84
C LYS A 759 -29.90 27.72 -21.78
N GLN A 760 -31.14 27.25 -21.77
CA GLN A 760 -32.23 27.76 -20.94
C GLN A 760 -33.05 26.59 -20.39
N GLN A 761 -32.46 25.84 -19.45
CA GLN A 761 -33.01 24.58 -18.93
C GLN A 761 -34.36 24.76 -18.21
N ASP A 762 -34.60 25.95 -17.65
CA ASP A 762 -35.84 26.31 -16.97
C ASP A 762 -36.96 26.75 -17.93
N TRP A 763 -36.68 26.75 -19.24
CA TRP A 763 -37.49 27.17 -20.40
C TRP A 763 -38.62 26.20 -20.81
N PRO A 764 -39.86 26.12 -20.26
CA PRO A 764 -40.69 24.92 -20.44
C PRO A 764 -41.13 24.68 -21.89
N ALA A 765 -41.24 25.72 -22.71
CA ALA A 765 -41.57 25.62 -24.14
C ALA A 765 -40.50 24.88 -24.98
N GLU A 766 -39.27 24.80 -24.46
CA GLU A 766 -38.12 24.16 -25.11
C GLU A 766 -37.80 22.79 -24.51
N TRP A 767 -38.66 22.29 -23.62
CA TRP A 767 -38.51 20.96 -23.03
C TRP A 767 -38.70 19.85 -24.06
N PRO A 768 -38.13 18.65 -23.81
CA PRO A 768 -38.38 17.51 -24.68
C PRO A 768 -39.89 17.22 -24.76
N TYR A 769 -40.39 17.00 -25.97
CA TYR A 769 -41.80 16.63 -26.20
C TYR A 769 -42.11 15.18 -25.77
N ARG A 770 -41.06 14.39 -25.50
CA ARG A 770 -41.18 13.02 -24.98
C ARG A 770 -40.04 12.68 -24.04
N LEU A 771 -40.42 12.16 -22.87
CA LEU A 771 -39.50 11.63 -21.87
C LEU A 771 -39.69 10.12 -21.76
N GLU A 772 -38.60 9.38 -21.87
CA GLU A 772 -38.60 7.92 -21.85
C GLU A 772 -37.62 7.46 -20.75
N PHE A 773 -38.14 6.77 -19.74
CA PHE A 773 -37.30 6.02 -18.81
C PHE A 773 -37.21 4.59 -19.31
N GLN A 774 -36.00 4.07 -19.41
CA GLN A 774 -35.74 2.75 -19.97
C GLN A 774 -34.83 1.95 -19.06
N ALA A 775 -35.18 0.68 -18.87
CA ALA A 775 -34.34 -0.32 -18.23
C ALA A 775 -34.06 -1.41 -19.27
N LYS A 776 -32.78 -1.66 -19.54
CA LYS A 776 -32.34 -2.60 -20.56
C LYS A 776 -31.62 -3.77 -19.92
N THR A 777 -32.04 -5.00 -20.22
CA THR A 777 -31.45 -6.22 -19.64
C THR A 777 -31.17 -7.29 -20.71
N GLY A 778 -30.29 -8.25 -20.38
CA GLY A 778 -30.03 -9.43 -21.23
C GLY A 778 -29.33 -9.09 -22.54
N ARG A 779 -28.18 -8.42 -22.44
CA ARG A 779 -27.40 -7.94 -23.58
C ARG A 779 -26.72 -9.13 -24.28
N GLN A 780 -27.27 -9.57 -25.42
CA GLN A 780 -26.62 -10.58 -26.26
C GLN A 780 -26.42 -10.01 -27.67
N GLU A 781 -25.17 -10.00 -28.14
CA GLU A 781 -24.84 -9.58 -29.51
C GLU A 781 -25.35 -10.64 -30.50
N LEU A 782 -26.15 -10.24 -31.50
CA LEU A 782 -26.73 -11.17 -32.47
C LEU A 782 -25.91 -11.28 -33.77
N GLY A 783 -24.62 -10.95 -33.74
CA GLY A 783 -23.77 -10.96 -34.94
C GLY A 783 -23.99 -9.73 -35.83
N ARG A 784 -23.52 -9.81 -37.09
CA ARG A 784 -23.48 -8.68 -38.05
C ARG A 784 -24.88 -8.38 -38.60
N GLY A 785 -25.64 -7.56 -37.87
CA GLY A 785 -26.77 -6.79 -38.40
C GLY A 785 -26.37 -5.35 -38.52
#